data_AF-G0S9Q3-F1
#
_entry.id   AF-G0S9Q3-F1
#
_cell.length_a   1.000
_cell.length_b   1.000
_cell.length_c   1.000
_cell.angle_alpha   90.00
_cell.angle_beta   90.00
_cell.angle_gamma   90.00
#
_symmetry.space_group_name_H-M   'P 1'
#
loop_
_entity.id
_entity.type
_entity.pdbx_description
1 polymer ?
#
loop_
_entity_poly.entity_id
_entity_poly.type
_entity_poly.pdbx_seq_one_letter_code
_entity_poly.pdbx_strand_id
1 'polypeptide(L)'
;MRISSNSLAYAGCLLLFCIHSLAAHPAIIVDHSSSISPGLEPLTIRSDDTPNVNNSVTTSGHPFYLRILPLGASITWGTGSTTGNGYRKPLRDQLRFDGWSVNMVGSRAGGNMNDRDVEGWPGYRIDQVHSRARLVVPRYKPNVVLINAGTNDATQGYHVASAGDRMRDLVSYIFDTVPNVTVLLSTLLPNTASPMHVLLINRQLRDLAKEFTSNGRHLVLVDFADGFLTMEDIPDGTHPNDAGYGKMAAKWYQGIKQAYRNGWLASPDQDVDFSDAKAGEKTCDKRYGSGNLDARSPMQVLKALSPRIVDDGRYIHNSQAMGVIHTGTYDGDDMVWFAQLVNNGAGRGGELDDLVFSEGQGEIWYRENLGDGKFGEKTQIPSLKAIPCPQRAIRWGDVNNDGLDDFIFIDQSGNMYVAINDGGKPPVFRNVGLYKTAPSGYSLENVRLGDIDGDGRLDYCVLAGNGDIYCWRNGGVGDMAASWQDIGDGKPVFKGKGMGNIDGVRLVDLNGDFRADWLWLDDTGKVTAYINQRGSNKGLIPVWDPAGVTHAGMGETCARSQIRFAKIYGSGRADYVYVKCTRPSPNHCDYQILAWRNTGGGGAHQKGDGARWCDMTGTGNDDYVFIDHTSKLTIFRNRNAPPNTDYSGWVDKGVVLDLSGTSRGAIHLGDWDGDGKCDVIITDKKTGSLDVYFTRWDQTTDMFSFSPRTRVVSSGCTQGWGVGPTDLGIRFADIDGDRRVDYLCLEPNGRVTGWLNKPSGLQWQSQIKFSEKRDRAEHRFADVNGDGRADFLWVDRFTGETEVWYNMGPRQISGSSFWWEPKGKLYQGASMGENLHFVNLGGQDRADMVVVEPKTGLGWVWFNGCPYGGDDGPIRDPHLPVLPGEKDEWGMPGKGDDGGGRNVGDVGDAGRDDVERPY
;
A
#
# COMPACT_ATOMS: atom_id res chain seq x y z
N MET A 1 -41.30 -25.09 24.73
CA MET A 1 -42.72 -25.45 24.50
C MET A 1 -43.56 -24.23 24.83
N ARG A 2 -44.33 -23.73 23.83
CA ARG A 2 -45.64 -23.05 23.83
C ARG A 2 -46.15 -22.32 25.11
N ILE A 3 -46.86 -21.18 25.10
CA ILE A 3 -47.41 -20.23 24.10
C ILE A 3 -48.19 -19.13 24.89
N SER A 4 -48.22 -17.88 24.35
CA SER A 4 -49.24 -16.79 24.46
C SER A 4 -49.67 -16.23 25.83
N SER A 5 -50.11 -14.97 25.99
CA SER A 5 -50.95 -14.09 25.13
C SER A 5 -50.82 -12.61 25.59
N ASN A 6 -50.67 -11.58 24.73
CA ASN A 6 -51.69 -10.89 23.89
C ASN A 6 -52.79 -10.18 24.77
N SER A 7 -53.17 -8.89 24.67
CA SER A 7 -53.25 -7.96 23.53
C SER A 7 -53.65 -6.50 23.91
N LEU A 8 -53.44 -5.55 22.97
CA LEU A 8 -54.24 -4.35 22.55
C LEU A 8 -54.23 -3.05 23.43
N ALA A 9 -53.71 -1.89 22.98
CA ALA A 9 -54.17 -0.90 21.96
C ALA A 9 -55.12 0.18 22.56
N TYR A 10 -55.13 1.50 22.27
CA TYR A 10 -54.47 2.41 21.32
C TYR A 10 -54.72 3.90 21.75
N ALA A 11 -53.95 4.82 21.16
CA ALA A 11 -54.24 6.24 20.82
C ALA A 11 -54.05 7.39 21.85
N GLY A 12 -53.29 8.41 21.41
CA GLY A 12 -53.42 9.80 21.89
C GLY A 12 -52.16 10.69 21.77
N CYS A 13 -52.09 11.49 20.70
CA CYS A 13 -51.11 12.57 20.45
C CYS A 13 -50.83 13.51 21.64
N LEU A 14 -49.58 13.98 21.80
CA LEU A 14 -49.22 15.41 21.86
C LEU A 14 -47.69 15.60 21.85
N LEU A 15 -47.23 16.56 21.04
CA LEU A 15 -45.83 16.95 20.79
C LEU A 15 -45.66 18.41 21.28
N LEU A 16 -44.71 18.67 22.19
CA LEU A 16 -44.14 20.00 22.51
C LEU A 16 -42.79 19.77 23.24
N PHE A 17 -41.64 20.05 22.60
CA PHE A 17 -40.87 21.32 22.59
C PHE A 17 -40.24 21.71 23.95
N CYS A 18 -38.90 21.66 24.04
CA CYS A 18 -38.00 22.85 24.08
C CYS A 18 -36.53 22.45 24.44
N ILE A 19 -35.51 22.73 23.61
CA ILE A 19 -34.65 23.94 23.44
C ILE A 19 -33.27 23.77 24.12
N HIS A 20 -32.20 23.95 23.32
CA HIS A 20 -31.00 24.83 23.44
C HIS A 20 -29.93 24.24 22.49
N SER A 21 -29.12 24.93 21.69
CA SER A 21 -28.87 26.35 21.39
C SER A 21 -27.97 26.36 20.13
N LEU A 22 -28.23 27.21 19.14
CA LEU A 22 -27.30 27.51 18.03
C LEU A 22 -27.39 29.02 17.72
N ALA A 23 -26.25 29.70 17.81
CA ALA A 23 -26.01 31.06 17.31
C ALA A 23 -24.88 30.93 16.26
N ALA A 24 -25.12 31.21 14.98
CA ALA A 24 -25.25 32.50 14.28
C ALA A 24 -23.90 33.00 13.70
N HIS A 25 -23.82 33.04 12.37
CA HIS A 25 -22.92 33.89 11.57
C HIS A 25 -23.78 34.97 10.88
N PRO A 26 -23.31 36.22 10.73
CA PRO A 26 -24.11 37.29 10.16
C PRO A 26 -23.91 37.43 8.64
N ALA A 27 -25.02 37.62 7.93
CA ALA A 27 -25.06 38.24 6.62
C ALA A 27 -25.78 39.60 6.76
N ILE A 28 -25.18 40.66 6.20
CA ILE A 28 -25.73 42.02 6.19
C ILE A 28 -26.37 42.26 4.81
N ILE A 29 -27.63 42.68 4.84
CA ILE A 29 -28.43 43.20 3.71
C ILE A 29 -28.38 44.73 3.79
N VAL A 30 -28.26 45.42 2.64
CA VAL A 30 -29.05 46.65 2.39
C VAL A 30 -29.52 46.68 0.93
N ASP A 31 -30.80 47.02 0.81
CA ASP A 31 -31.73 47.11 -0.30
C ASP A 31 -31.49 48.32 -1.23
N HIS A 32 -31.96 48.25 -2.48
CA HIS A 32 -32.72 49.35 -3.12
C HIS A 32 -33.30 48.92 -4.49
N SER A 33 -34.61 49.13 -4.61
CA SER A 33 -35.40 49.07 -5.84
C SER A 33 -35.52 50.45 -6.51
N SER A 34 -35.51 50.50 -7.84
CA SER A 34 -36.50 51.20 -8.69
C SER A 34 -36.08 51.24 -10.17
N SER A 35 -37.06 50.99 -11.02
CA SER A 35 -37.02 50.82 -12.47
C SER A 35 -37.37 52.11 -13.24
N ILE A 36 -36.64 52.46 -14.30
CA ILE A 36 -37.12 53.27 -15.45
C ILE A 36 -36.41 52.81 -16.75
N SER A 37 -37.17 52.41 -17.77
CA SER A 37 -36.78 52.25 -19.20
C SER A 37 -37.11 53.55 -19.98
N PRO A 38 -36.87 53.74 -21.31
CA PRO A 38 -36.24 52.88 -22.33
C PRO A 38 -35.28 53.58 -23.36
N GLY A 39 -34.53 52.76 -24.10
CA GLY A 39 -34.19 52.77 -25.54
C GLY A 39 -33.92 54.05 -26.37
N LEU A 40 -32.87 53.98 -27.19
CA LEU A 40 -32.82 54.42 -28.61
C LEU A 40 -31.56 53.84 -29.31
N GLU A 41 -31.75 53.12 -30.41
CA GLU A 41 -30.74 52.68 -31.39
C GLU A 41 -30.40 53.80 -32.42
N PRO A 42 -29.74 53.54 -33.57
CA PRO A 42 -28.34 53.12 -33.82
C PRO A 42 -27.65 54.08 -34.83
N LEU A 43 -26.31 54.00 -35.02
CA LEU A 43 -25.67 54.62 -36.19
C LEU A 43 -24.47 53.83 -36.74
N THR A 44 -24.58 53.57 -38.03
CA THR A 44 -23.69 52.96 -39.01
C THR A 44 -22.38 53.71 -39.23
N ILE A 45 -21.27 52.98 -39.46
CA ILE A 45 -20.13 53.48 -40.27
C ILE A 45 -19.60 52.36 -41.19
N ARG A 46 -19.26 52.80 -42.41
CA ARG A 46 -18.89 52.05 -43.61
C ARG A 46 -17.45 51.53 -43.62
N SER A 47 -17.25 50.59 -44.52
CA SER A 47 -16.01 50.05 -45.10
C SER A 47 -15.05 51.09 -45.67
N ASP A 48 -13.75 50.87 -45.48
CA ASP A 48 -12.66 51.16 -46.44
C ASP A 48 -11.48 50.18 -46.21
N ASP A 49 -11.36 49.20 -47.12
CA ASP A 49 -10.15 48.71 -47.85
C ASP A 49 -8.77 49.29 -47.46
N THR A 50 -7.62 48.58 -47.31
CA THR A 50 -7.05 47.27 -47.76
C THR A 50 -5.76 46.93 -46.92
N PRO A 51 -4.89 45.94 -47.24
CA PRO A 51 -4.77 44.66 -46.54
C PRO A 51 -3.42 44.45 -45.81
N ASN A 52 -3.37 43.61 -44.78
CA ASN A 52 -2.11 42.94 -44.45
C ASN A 52 -2.35 41.44 -44.29
N VAL A 53 -1.76 40.69 -45.22
CA VAL A 53 -1.86 39.26 -45.38
C VAL A 53 -1.07 38.61 -44.26
N ASN A 54 -1.76 37.94 -43.34
CA ASN A 54 -1.25 36.78 -42.63
C ASN A 54 -2.45 35.85 -42.41
N ASN A 55 -2.63 34.92 -43.34
CA ASN A 55 -3.56 33.81 -43.24
C ASN A 55 -3.21 32.98 -41.98
N SER A 56 -3.83 33.29 -40.85
CA SER A 56 -4.16 32.26 -39.87
C SER A 56 -5.42 31.58 -40.40
N VAL A 57 -5.24 30.45 -41.08
CA VAL A 57 -6.35 29.52 -41.30
C VAL A 57 -6.79 29.04 -39.93
N THR A 58 -7.83 29.65 -39.37
CA THR A 58 -8.61 29.06 -38.29
C THR A 58 -9.36 27.88 -38.88
N THR A 59 -8.78 26.68 -38.85
CA THR A 59 -9.51 25.45 -39.14
C THR A 59 -10.56 25.28 -38.05
N SER A 60 -11.84 25.29 -38.43
CA SER A 60 -12.92 24.94 -37.52
C SER A 60 -12.75 23.46 -37.14
N GLY A 61 -12.30 23.18 -35.92
CA GLY A 61 -12.13 21.81 -35.43
C GLY A 61 -13.44 21.03 -35.47
N HIS A 62 -13.35 19.71 -35.61
CA HIS A 62 -14.51 18.82 -35.55
C HIS A 62 -15.22 18.91 -34.17
N PRO A 63 -16.54 18.68 -34.09
CA PRO A 63 -17.36 19.11 -32.95
C PRO A 63 -17.23 18.26 -31.68
N PHE A 64 -16.53 17.12 -31.72
CA PHE A 64 -16.36 16.21 -30.59
C PHE A 64 -15.09 15.36 -30.73
N TYR A 65 -14.68 14.72 -29.64
CA TYR A 65 -13.54 13.79 -29.62
C TYR A 65 -13.84 12.47 -30.32
N LEU A 66 -12.88 11.98 -31.11
CA LEU A 66 -12.81 10.57 -31.44
C LEU A 66 -12.21 9.83 -30.25
N ARG A 67 -13.05 9.19 -29.44
CA ARG A 67 -12.66 8.25 -28.39
C ARG A 67 -12.51 6.86 -28.99
N ILE A 68 -11.28 6.58 -29.44
CA ILE A 68 -10.94 5.41 -30.23
C ILE A 68 -10.44 4.30 -29.30
N LEU A 69 -11.07 3.13 -29.32
CA LEU A 69 -10.57 1.91 -28.67
C LEU A 69 -9.85 1.04 -29.71
N PRO A 70 -8.49 0.96 -29.71
CA PRO A 70 -7.77 -0.01 -30.52
C PRO A 70 -7.83 -1.37 -29.82
N LEU A 71 -8.66 -2.29 -30.34
CA LEU A 71 -8.98 -3.58 -29.74
C LEU A 71 -8.36 -4.73 -30.54
N GLY A 72 -7.52 -5.55 -29.91
CA GLY A 72 -6.94 -6.69 -30.60
C GLY A 72 -5.82 -7.42 -29.87
N ALA A 73 -4.87 -7.95 -30.63
CA ALA A 73 -3.75 -8.74 -30.13
C ALA A 73 -2.39 -8.03 -30.32
N SER A 74 -1.33 -8.77 -30.65
CA SER A 74 0.05 -8.25 -30.79
C SER A 74 0.20 -7.18 -31.89
N ILE A 75 -0.55 -7.31 -32.98
CA ILE A 75 -0.53 -6.30 -34.06
C ILE A 75 -1.09 -4.96 -33.55
N THR A 76 -2.21 -4.98 -32.83
CA THR A 76 -2.79 -3.80 -32.17
C THR A 76 -1.90 -3.24 -31.06
N TRP A 77 -1.21 -4.11 -30.31
CA TRP A 77 -0.22 -3.70 -29.29
C TRP A 77 0.92 -2.87 -29.91
N GLY A 78 1.36 -3.22 -31.11
CA GLY A 78 2.47 -2.56 -31.82
C GLY A 78 3.75 -3.40 -31.90
N THR A 79 3.66 -4.71 -31.67
CA THR A 79 4.80 -5.63 -31.81
C THR A 79 5.41 -5.53 -33.21
N GLY A 80 6.74 -5.39 -33.29
CA GLY A 80 7.45 -5.25 -34.56
C GLY A 80 7.71 -3.79 -34.97
N SER A 81 7.04 -2.81 -34.36
CA SER A 81 7.37 -1.39 -34.52
C SER A 81 8.56 -0.98 -33.66
N THR A 82 9.43 -0.13 -34.17
CA THR A 82 10.59 0.40 -33.43
C THR A 82 10.20 1.24 -32.21
N THR A 83 9.05 1.91 -32.27
CA THR A 83 8.53 2.76 -31.20
C THR A 83 7.58 2.03 -30.25
N GLY A 84 7.11 0.84 -30.63
CA GLY A 84 6.02 0.13 -29.95
C GLY A 84 4.63 0.76 -30.11
N ASN A 85 4.48 1.85 -30.89
CA ASN A 85 3.16 2.48 -31.11
C ASN A 85 2.31 1.72 -32.15
N GLY A 86 2.94 0.98 -33.05
CA GLY A 86 2.26 0.34 -34.18
C GLY A 86 1.56 1.37 -35.08
N TYR A 87 0.37 1.02 -35.58
CA TYR A 87 -0.43 1.93 -36.44
C TYR A 87 -1.03 3.12 -35.68
N ARG A 88 -1.07 3.07 -34.33
CA ARG A 88 -1.86 4.01 -33.53
C ARG A 88 -1.33 5.44 -33.65
N LYS A 89 -0.02 5.65 -33.54
CA LYS A 89 0.60 6.98 -33.67
C LYS A 89 0.38 7.60 -35.05
N PRO A 90 0.76 6.97 -36.17
CA PRO A 90 0.54 7.56 -37.49
C PRO A 90 -0.95 7.80 -37.81
N LEU A 91 -1.86 6.91 -37.37
CA LEU A 91 -3.30 7.12 -37.52
C LEU A 91 -3.78 8.36 -36.75
N ARG A 92 -3.37 8.45 -35.49
CA ARG A 92 -3.74 9.54 -34.59
C ARG A 92 -3.24 10.88 -35.11
N ASP A 93 -2.00 10.93 -35.56
CA ASP A 93 -1.40 12.14 -36.13
C ASP A 93 -2.16 12.62 -37.36
N GLN A 94 -2.57 11.70 -38.24
CA GLN A 94 -3.35 12.05 -39.42
C GLN A 94 -4.72 12.62 -39.05
N LEU A 95 -5.43 11.97 -38.11
CA LEU A 95 -6.73 12.46 -37.65
C LEU A 95 -6.64 13.85 -37.02
N ARG A 96 -5.56 14.13 -36.28
CA ARG A 96 -5.31 15.45 -35.70
C ARG A 96 -4.91 16.49 -36.73
N PHE A 97 -4.11 16.10 -37.72
CA PHE A 97 -3.78 16.93 -38.87
C PHE A 97 -5.06 17.36 -39.62
N ASP A 98 -6.03 16.45 -39.73
CA ASP A 98 -7.36 16.70 -40.27
C ASP A 98 -8.29 17.52 -39.35
N GLY A 99 -7.86 17.88 -38.14
CA GLY A 99 -8.62 18.73 -37.21
C GLY A 99 -9.54 17.98 -36.24
N TRP A 100 -9.42 16.65 -36.10
CA TRP A 100 -10.09 15.91 -35.03
C TRP A 100 -9.30 16.03 -33.71
N SER A 101 -10.02 16.24 -32.62
CA SER A 101 -9.50 15.88 -31.30
C SER A 101 -9.61 14.36 -31.13
N VAL A 102 -8.55 13.71 -30.64
CA VAL A 102 -8.48 12.25 -30.54
C VAL A 102 -8.08 11.84 -29.13
N ASN A 103 -8.78 10.85 -28.59
CA ASN A 103 -8.43 10.17 -27.36
C ASN A 103 -8.38 8.66 -27.63
N MET A 104 -7.20 8.05 -27.57
CA MET A 104 -7.09 6.59 -27.55
C MET A 104 -7.50 6.08 -26.17
N VAL A 105 -8.22 4.98 -26.11
CA VAL A 105 -8.65 4.39 -24.83
C VAL A 105 -8.35 2.89 -24.78
N GLY A 106 -8.14 2.39 -23.57
CA GLY A 106 -7.84 0.98 -23.28
C GLY A 106 -7.35 0.83 -21.84
N SER A 107 -7.33 -0.38 -21.31
CA SER A 107 -6.83 -0.63 -19.94
C SER A 107 -5.32 -0.78 -19.88
N ARG A 108 -4.61 -0.66 -21.01
CA ARG A 108 -3.15 -0.76 -21.10
C ARG A 108 -2.59 0.43 -21.86
N ALA A 109 -1.32 0.71 -21.64
CA ALA A 109 -0.56 1.72 -22.35
C ALA A 109 0.69 1.06 -22.99
N GLY A 110 0.98 1.37 -24.26
CA GLY A 110 2.09 0.78 -25.00
C GLY A 110 2.71 1.72 -26.02
N GLY A 111 4.03 1.72 -26.13
CA GLY A 111 4.79 2.63 -26.99
C GLY A 111 5.17 3.95 -26.31
N ASN A 112 5.64 4.91 -27.13
CA ASN A 112 6.21 6.19 -26.67
C ASN A 112 5.39 7.44 -27.06
N MET A 113 4.20 7.29 -27.68
CA MET A 113 3.26 8.40 -27.83
C MET A 113 2.67 8.82 -26.47
N ASN A 114 2.18 10.07 -26.31
CA ASN A 114 1.66 10.50 -25.00
C ASN A 114 0.32 9.82 -24.71
N ASP A 115 -0.57 9.82 -25.69
CA ASP A 115 -1.87 9.13 -25.67
C ASP A 115 -1.73 7.65 -26.07
N ARG A 116 -0.89 6.91 -25.35
CA ARG A 116 -0.46 5.55 -25.72
C ARG A 116 -1.44 4.44 -25.32
N ASP A 117 -2.69 4.77 -25.02
CA ASP A 117 -3.68 3.79 -24.61
C ASP A 117 -4.02 2.79 -25.72
N VAL A 118 -4.29 1.55 -25.30
CA VAL A 118 -4.53 0.43 -26.20
C VAL A 118 -5.16 -0.76 -25.48
N GLU A 119 -6.02 -1.49 -26.17
CA GLU A 119 -6.56 -2.79 -25.73
C GLU A 119 -6.01 -3.92 -26.59
N GLY A 120 -4.68 -3.96 -26.71
CA GLY A 120 -3.94 -4.94 -27.49
C GLY A 120 -3.32 -5.99 -26.58
N TRP A 121 -3.58 -7.28 -26.84
CA TRP A 121 -3.12 -8.39 -25.99
C TRP A 121 -2.33 -9.43 -26.80
N PRO A 122 -0.98 -9.36 -26.81
CA PRO A 122 -0.16 -10.33 -27.52
C PRO A 122 -0.53 -11.78 -27.20
N GLY A 123 -0.69 -12.60 -28.25
CA GLY A 123 -1.07 -14.01 -28.15
C GLY A 123 -2.58 -14.30 -27.98
N TYR A 124 -3.42 -13.29 -27.78
CA TYR A 124 -4.85 -13.50 -27.55
C TYR A 124 -5.62 -13.83 -28.84
N ARG A 125 -6.55 -14.78 -28.70
CA ARG A 125 -7.56 -15.13 -29.71
C ARG A 125 -8.84 -14.28 -29.58
N ILE A 126 -9.76 -14.42 -30.54
CA ILE A 126 -11.02 -13.65 -30.56
C ILE A 126 -11.83 -13.81 -29.25
N ASP A 127 -11.93 -15.02 -28.68
CA ASP A 127 -12.65 -15.29 -27.42
C ASP A 127 -12.02 -14.55 -26.21
N GLN A 128 -10.69 -14.47 -26.19
CA GLN A 128 -9.95 -13.80 -25.12
C GLN A 128 -10.00 -12.27 -25.29
N VAL A 129 -9.96 -11.77 -26.52
CA VAL A 129 -10.17 -10.33 -26.82
C VAL A 129 -11.61 -9.93 -26.46
N HIS A 130 -12.61 -10.76 -26.73
CA HIS A 130 -14.00 -10.52 -26.31
C HIS A 130 -14.10 -10.43 -24.78
N SER A 131 -13.43 -11.32 -24.04
CA SER A 131 -13.38 -11.26 -22.58
C SER A 131 -12.81 -9.94 -22.06
N ARG A 132 -11.84 -9.35 -22.77
CA ARG A 132 -11.30 -8.02 -22.46
C ARG A 132 -12.26 -6.89 -22.81
N ALA A 133 -12.88 -6.96 -23.98
CA ALA A 133 -13.92 -6.00 -24.39
C ALA A 133 -15.04 -5.87 -23.34
N ARG A 134 -15.44 -6.98 -22.70
CA ARG A 134 -16.44 -7.00 -21.62
C ARG A 134 -16.08 -6.19 -20.37
N LEU A 135 -14.79 -5.95 -20.15
CA LEU A 135 -14.30 -5.14 -19.04
C LEU A 135 -14.16 -3.67 -19.44
N VAL A 136 -13.70 -3.41 -20.67
CA VAL A 136 -13.25 -2.07 -21.07
C VAL A 136 -14.30 -1.26 -21.83
N VAL A 137 -15.15 -1.90 -22.64
CA VAL A 137 -16.22 -1.20 -23.39
C VAL A 137 -17.19 -0.45 -22.45
N PRO A 138 -17.74 -1.05 -21.37
CA PRO A 138 -18.61 -0.30 -20.46
C PRO A 138 -17.87 0.77 -19.65
N ARG A 139 -16.55 0.64 -19.47
CA ARG A 139 -15.71 1.58 -18.72
C ARG A 139 -15.34 2.82 -19.53
N TYR A 140 -14.88 2.63 -20.76
CA TYR A 140 -14.38 3.71 -21.61
C TYR A 140 -15.43 4.24 -22.58
N LYS A 141 -16.49 3.47 -22.86
CA LYS A 141 -17.59 3.83 -23.77
C LYS A 141 -17.09 4.51 -25.08
N PRO A 142 -16.25 3.84 -25.87
CA PRO A 142 -15.68 4.42 -27.08
C PRO A 142 -16.77 4.72 -28.12
N ASN A 143 -16.64 5.81 -28.87
CA ASN A 143 -17.49 6.09 -30.04
C ASN A 143 -16.90 5.50 -31.34
N VAL A 144 -15.63 5.10 -31.33
CA VAL A 144 -14.98 4.40 -32.45
C VAL A 144 -14.19 3.19 -31.90
N VAL A 145 -14.38 2.00 -32.47
CA VAL A 145 -13.61 0.81 -32.12
C VAL A 145 -12.89 0.26 -33.34
N LEU A 146 -11.57 0.07 -33.24
CA LEU A 146 -10.75 -0.53 -34.30
C LEU A 146 -10.46 -1.99 -33.91
N ILE A 147 -10.93 -2.95 -34.70
CA ILE A 147 -10.81 -4.37 -34.36
C ILE A 147 -9.84 -5.07 -35.31
N ASN A 148 -8.73 -5.57 -34.75
CA ASN A 148 -7.82 -6.52 -35.40
C ASN A 148 -7.57 -7.72 -34.49
N ALA A 149 -8.35 -8.79 -34.67
CA ALA A 149 -8.24 -10.02 -33.91
C ALA A 149 -8.59 -11.24 -34.77
N GLY A 150 -7.90 -12.36 -34.53
CA GLY A 150 -8.07 -13.62 -35.27
C GLY A 150 -6.78 -14.22 -35.84
N THR A 151 -5.68 -13.47 -35.88
CA THR A 151 -4.36 -14.00 -36.30
C THR A 151 -3.94 -15.18 -35.43
N ASN A 152 -4.16 -15.10 -34.11
CA ASN A 152 -3.86 -16.19 -33.18
C ASN A 152 -4.81 -17.39 -33.36
N ASP A 153 -6.09 -17.17 -33.69
CA ASP A 153 -7.01 -18.25 -34.06
C ASP A 153 -6.49 -18.99 -35.31
N ALA A 154 -5.97 -18.25 -36.30
CA ALA A 154 -5.39 -18.81 -37.51
C ALA A 154 -4.13 -19.64 -37.23
N THR A 155 -3.14 -19.07 -36.52
CA THR A 155 -1.84 -19.70 -36.28
C THR A 155 -1.92 -20.84 -35.27
N GLN A 156 -2.86 -20.80 -34.32
CA GLN A 156 -3.09 -21.88 -33.35
C GLN A 156 -4.07 -22.95 -33.90
N GLY A 157 -4.68 -22.73 -35.06
CA GLY A 157 -5.69 -23.63 -35.63
C GLY A 157 -6.97 -23.73 -34.77
N TYR A 158 -7.28 -22.71 -33.98
CA TYR A 158 -8.34 -22.74 -32.98
C TYR A 158 -9.69 -22.37 -33.59
N HIS A 159 -10.58 -23.36 -33.74
CA HIS A 159 -11.97 -23.18 -34.21
C HIS A 159 -12.09 -22.21 -35.41
N VAL A 160 -11.21 -22.39 -36.41
CA VAL A 160 -11.09 -21.49 -37.58
C VAL A 160 -12.41 -21.37 -38.35
N ALA A 161 -13.18 -22.46 -38.44
CA ALA A 161 -14.45 -22.51 -39.16
C ALA A 161 -15.57 -21.65 -38.53
N SER A 162 -15.48 -21.31 -37.24
CA SER A 162 -16.46 -20.50 -36.51
C SER A 162 -15.85 -19.19 -35.97
N ALA A 163 -14.72 -18.75 -36.53
CA ALA A 163 -14.08 -17.49 -36.15
C ALA A 163 -14.99 -16.28 -36.40
N GLY A 164 -15.77 -16.32 -37.49
CA GLY A 164 -16.79 -15.31 -37.80
C GLY A 164 -17.88 -15.22 -36.74
N ASP A 165 -18.35 -16.35 -36.20
CA ASP A 165 -19.37 -16.35 -35.14
C ASP A 165 -18.85 -15.72 -33.84
N ARG A 166 -17.61 -16.04 -33.44
CA ARG A 166 -17.00 -15.41 -32.25
C ARG A 166 -16.77 -13.91 -32.45
N MET A 167 -16.42 -13.50 -33.67
CA MET A 167 -16.30 -12.08 -33.99
C MET A 167 -17.68 -11.39 -34.00
N ARG A 168 -18.73 -12.08 -34.48
CA ARG A 168 -20.12 -11.60 -34.39
C ARG A 168 -20.50 -11.33 -32.94
N ASP A 169 -20.18 -12.24 -32.03
CA ASP A 169 -20.50 -12.07 -30.61
C ASP A 169 -19.77 -10.86 -29.99
N LEU A 170 -18.49 -10.69 -30.32
CA LEU A 170 -17.69 -9.55 -29.86
C LEU A 170 -18.26 -8.22 -30.38
N VAL A 171 -18.55 -8.14 -31.68
CA VAL A 171 -19.05 -6.92 -32.33
C VAL A 171 -20.47 -6.59 -31.84
N SER A 172 -21.35 -7.60 -31.71
CA SER A 172 -22.69 -7.42 -31.14
C SER A 172 -22.61 -6.87 -29.73
N TYR A 173 -21.75 -7.44 -28.87
CA TYR A 173 -21.57 -6.96 -27.51
C TYR A 173 -21.16 -5.47 -27.45
N ILE A 174 -20.26 -5.04 -28.33
CA ILE A 174 -19.82 -3.63 -28.39
C ILE A 174 -21.02 -2.72 -28.71
N PHE A 175 -21.77 -3.04 -29.76
CA PHE A 175 -22.91 -2.22 -30.12
C PHE A 175 -24.06 -2.27 -29.10
N ASP A 176 -24.25 -3.39 -28.41
CA ASP A 176 -25.28 -3.54 -27.39
C ASP A 176 -24.92 -2.79 -26.10
N THR A 177 -23.62 -2.60 -25.85
CA THR A 177 -23.11 -1.85 -24.70
C THR A 177 -23.03 -0.34 -24.97
N VAL A 178 -22.71 0.07 -26.20
CA VAL A 178 -22.60 1.48 -26.61
C VAL A 178 -23.46 1.74 -27.86
N PRO A 179 -24.72 2.19 -27.71
CA PRO A 179 -25.72 2.21 -28.78
C PRO A 179 -25.39 3.03 -30.05
N ASN A 180 -24.42 3.97 -29.99
CA ASN A 180 -24.03 4.84 -31.12
C ASN A 180 -22.56 4.65 -31.56
N VAL A 181 -21.91 3.57 -31.12
CA VAL A 181 -20.52 3.29 -31.50
C VAL A 181 -20.39 2.97 -32.99
N THR A 182 -19.33 3.46 -33.62
CA THR A 182 -18.89 3.01 -34.95
C THR A 182 -17.80 1.95 -34.79
N VAL A 183 -17.97 0.81 -35.44
CA VAL A 183 -16.98 -0.28 -35.44
C VAL A 183 -16.26 -0.34 -36.78
N LEU A 184 -14.94 -0.27 -36.76
CA LEU A 184 -14.11 -0.56 -37.92
C LEU A 184 -13.51 -1.96 -37.73
N LEU A 185 -14.03 -2.93 -38.49
CA LEU A 185 -13.58 -4.31 -38.45
C LEU A 185 -12.56 -4.54 -39.55
N SER A 186 -11.34 -4.95 -39.20
CA SER A 186 -10.35 -5.32 -40.21
C SER A 186 -10.43 -6.79 -40.60
N THR A 187 -10.03 -7.10 -41.83
CA THR A 187 -9.54 -8.45 -42.14
C THR A 187 -8.18 -8.68 -41.47
N LEU A 188 -7.76 -9.93 -41.33
CA LEU A 188 -6.41 -10.28 -40.94
C LEU A 188 -5.41 -9.89 -42.04
N LEU A 189 -4.18 -9.58 -41.62
CA LEU A 189 -3.05 -9.28 -42.49
C LEU A 189 -2.54 -10.56 -43.19
N PRO A 190 -1.78 -10.42 -44.30
CA PRO A 190 -1.00 -11.54 -44.84
C PRO A 190 -0.13 -12.21 -43.76
N ASN A 191 0.01 -13.53 -43.83
CA ASN A 191 0.71 -14.31 -42.80
C ASN A 191 1.43 -15.52 -43.44
N THR A 192 2.68 -15.77 -43.05
CA THR A 192 3.44 -16.95 -43.55
C THR A 192 3.09 -18.24 -42.83
N ALA A 193 2.75 -18.16 -41.54
CA ALA A 193 2.61 -19.33 -40.68
C ALA A 193 1.32 -20.12 -40.96
N SER A 194 0.21 -19.45 -41.29
CA SER A 194 -1.08 -20.11 -41.58
C SER A 194 -1.93 -19.37 -42.63
N PRO A 195 -1.42 -19.21 -43.87
CA PRO A 195 -2.07 -18.40 -44.91
C PRO A 195 -3.48 -18.90 -45.29
N MET A 196 -3.70 -20.22 -45.31
CA MET A 196 -5.01 -20.79 -45.63
C MET A 196 -6.07 -20.51 -44.55
N HIS A 197 -5.69 -20.55 -43.28
CA HIS A 197 -6.59 -20.20 -42.19
C HIS A 197 -6.92 -18.71 -42.21
N VAL A 198 -5.94 -17.86 -42.48
CA VAL A 198 -6.14 -16.41 -42.67
C VAL A 198 -7.14 -16.13 -43.78
N LEU A 199 -7.00 -16.79 -44.94
CA LEU A 199 -7.96 -16.64 -46.05
C LEU A 199 -9.38 -17.07 -45.66
N LEU A 200 -9.52 -18.17 -44.91
CA LEU A 200 -10.82 -18.67 -44.46
C LEU A 200 -11.47 -17.73 -43.43
N ILE A 201 -10.71 -17.19 -42.49
CA ILE A 201 -11.21 -16.21 -41.52
C ILE A 201 -11.57 -14.90 -42.22
N ASN A 202 -10.71 -14.41 -43.13
CA ASN A 202 -11.00 -13.18 -43.87
C ASN A 202 -12.28 -13.27 -44.70
N ARG A 203 -12.62 -14.44 -45.24
CA ARG A 203 -13.92 -14.65 -45.89
C ARG A 203 -15.06 -14.46 -44.90
N GLN A 204 -14.99 -15.12 -43.73
CA GLN A 204 -16.00 -14.99 -42.68
C GLN A 204 -16.15 -13.54 -42.18
N LEU A 205 -15.04 -12.80 -42.01
CA LEU A 205 -15.08 -11.40 -41.58
C LEU A 205 -15.72 -10.47 -42.63
N ARG A 206 -15.48 -10.74 -43.92
CA ARG A 206 -16.15 -9.99 -45.01
C ARG A 206 -17.65 -10.27 -45.05
N ASP A 207 -18.06 -11.53 -44.86
CA ASP A 207 -19.47 -11.90 -44.83
C ASP A 207 -20.16 -11.31 -43.59
N LEU A 208 -19.49 -11.33 -42.43
CA LEU A 208 -19.97 -10.70 -41.20
C LEU A 208 -20.14 -9.17 -41.34
N ALA A 209 -19.18 -8.50 -41.98
CA ALA A 209 -19.28 -7.07 -42.21
C ALA A 209 -20.50 -6.73 -43.08
N LYS A 210 -20.75 -7.49 -44.15
CA LYS A 210 -21.95 -7.32 -44.98
C LYS A 210 -23.23 -7.52 -44.17
N GLU A 211 -23.26 -8.55 -43.32
CA GLU A 211 -24.40 -8.85 -42.43
C GLU A 211 -24.73 -7.67 -41.51
N PHE A 212 -23.75 -7.12 -40.80
CA PHE A 212 -23.99 -5.99 -39.89
C PHE A 212 -24.40 -4.72 -40.64
N THR A 213 -23.74 -4.41 -41.75
CA THR A 213 -24.06 -3.24 -42.56
C THR A 213 -25.44 -3.35 -43.20
N SER A 214 -25.86 -4.52 -43.69
CA SER A 214 -27.21 -4.71 -44.25
C SER A 214 -28.32 -4.63 -43.19
N ASN A 215 -27.97 -4.87 -41.92
CA ASN A 215 -28.85 -4.69 -40.77
C ASN A 215 -28.76 -3.27 -40.16
N GLY A 216 -28.16 -2.31 -40.86
CA GLY A 216 -28.12 -0.91 -40.46
C GLY A 216 -27.19 -0.59 -39.29
N ARG A 217 -26.29 -1.49 -38.90
CA ARG A 217 -25.27 -1.20 -37.87
C ARG A 217 -24.13 -0.39 -38.48
N HIS A 218 -23.54 0.51 -37.70
CA HIS A 218 -22.43 1.38 -38.10
C HIS A 218 -21.10 0.61 -38.14
N LEU A 219 -20.96 -0.28 -39.12
CA LEU A 219 -19.76 -1.08 -39.34
C LEU A 219 -19.08 -0.73 -40.67
N VAL A 220 -17.79 -0.42 -40.61
CA VAL A 220 -16.92 -0.27 -41.80
C VAL A 220 -15.92 -1.41 -41.84
N LEU A 221 -15.86 -2.12 -42.97
CA LEU A 221 -14.84 -3.13 -43.21
C LEU A 221 -13.55 -2.45 -43.70
N VAL A 222 -12.43 -2.73 -43.02
CA VAL A 222 -11.09 -2.30 -43.43
C VAL A 222 -10.30 -3.50 -43.94
N ASP A 223 -10.25 -3.66 -45.26
CA ASP A 223 -9.61 -4.82 -45.88
C ASP A 223 -8.08 -4.61 -45.98
N PHE A 224 -7.33 -5.40 -45.19
CA PHE A 224 -5.87 -5.46 -45.23
C PHE A 224 -5.34 -6.54 -46.18
N ALA A 225 -6.21 -7.39 -46.72
CA ALA A 225 -5.86 -8.49 -47.61
C ALA A 225 -6.19 -8.17 -49.08
N ASP A 226 -6.10 -6.89 -49.47
CA ASP A 226 -6.39 -6.36 -50.81
C ASP A 226 -5.13 -6.13 -51.66
N GLY A 227 -3.95 -6.43 -51.11
CA GLY A 227 -2.66 -6.32 -51.78
C GLY A 227 -1.88 -5.04 -51.46
N PHE A 228 -2.43 -4.11 -50.67
CA PHE A 228 -1.68 -2.91 -50.27
C PHE A 228 -0.58 -3.21 -49.24
N LEU A 229 -0.87 -4.11 -48.29
CA LEU A 229 0.15 -4.70 -47.41
C LEU A 229 0.73 -5.95 -48.07
N THR A 230 2.05 -6.01 -48.18
CA THR A 230 2.78 -7.12 -48.79
C THR A 230 3.59 -7.89 -47.74
N MET A 231 4.23 -8.98 -48.13
CA MET A 231 5.07 -9.76 -47.22
C MET A 231 6.35 -9.01 -46.80
N GLU A 232 6.80 -8.01 -47.57
CA GLU A 232 7.94 -7.15 -47.20
C GLU A 232 7.62 -6.26 -45.99
N ASP A 233 6.34 -5.91 -45.84
CA ASP A 233 5.86 -5.14 -44.69
C ASP A 233 5.79 -5.98 -43.41
N ILE A 234 5.94 -7.31 -43.49
CA ILE A 234 5.71 -8.28 -42.41
C ILE A 234 6.92 -9.21 -42.26
N PRO A 235 8.07 -8.70 -41.78
CA PRO A 235 9.36 -9.38 -41.88
C PRO A 235 9.45 -10.69 -41.09
N ASP A 236 8.74 -10.82 -39.97
CA ASP A 236 8.69 -12.07 -39.18
C ASP A 236 7.54 -13.00 -39.61
N GLY A 237 6.80 -12.60 -40.65
CA GLY A 237 5.67 -13.33 -41.20
C GLY A 237 4.34 -13.19 -40.44
N THR A 238 4.30 -12.40 -39.35
CA THR A 238 3.07 -12.11 -38.59
C THR A 238 2.88 -10.62 -38.22
N HIS A 239 3.95 -9.94 -37.82
CA HIS A 239 3.93 -8.57 -37.32
C HIS A 239 4.47 -7.58 -38.37
N PRO A 240 3.79 -6.45 -38.58
CA PRO A 240 4.28 -5.41 -39.46
C PRO A 240 5.57 -4.74 -38.95
N ASN A 241 6.41 -4.27 -39.88
CA ASN A 241 7.42 -3.25 -39.60
C ASN A 241 6.79 -1.85 -39.59
N ASP A 242 7.59 -0.81 -39.34
CA ASP A 242 7.07 0.57 -39.27
C ASP A 242 6.38 1.04 -40.57
N ALA A 243 6.89 0.65 -41.74
CA ALA A 243 6.26 0.96 -43.03
C ALA A 243 4.89 0.27 -43.18
N GLY A 244 4.81 -1.02 -42.82
CA GLY A 244 3.57 -1.78 -42.77
C GLY A 244 2.53 -1.17 -41.82
N TYR A 245 2.97 -0.72 -40.64
CA TYR A 245 2.11 0.00 -39.71
C TYR A 245 1.62 1.36 -40.24
N GLY A 246 2.45 2.07 -41.00
CA GLY A 246 2.02 3.27 -41.74
C GLY A 246 0.91 2.98 -42.75
N LYS A 247 1.01 1.88 -43.50
CA LYS A 247 -0.05 1.43 -44.43
C LYS A 247 -1.33 1.02 -43.71
N MET A 248 -1.22 0.34 -42.56
CA MET A 248 -2.38 0.04 -41.71
C MET A 248 -3.08 1.33 -41.25
N ALA A 249 -2.31 2.33 -40.81
CA ALA A 249 -2.85 3.62 -40.40
C ALA A 249 -3.60 4.32 -41.54
N ALA A 250 -3.05 4.33 -42.76
CA ALA A 250 -3.71 4.90 -43.94
C ALA A 250 -5.09 4.26 -44.21
N LYS A 251 -5.17 2.93 -44.11
CA LYS A 251 -6.41 2.16 -44.27
C LYS A 251 -7.42 2.42 -43.14
N TRP A 252 -6.98 2.46 -41.88
CA TRP A 252 -7.85 2.81 -40.75
C TRP A 252 -8.42 4.22 -40.89
N TYR A 253 -7.56 5.18 -41.25
CA TYR A 253 -7.94 6.57 -41.47
C TYR A 253 -9.00 6.70 -42.58
N GLN A 254 -8.86 5.99 -43.70
CA GLN A 254 -9.91 5.94 -44.73
C GLN A 254 -11.22 5.36 -44.21
N GLY A 255 -11.17 4.29 -43.41
CA GLY A 255 -12.37 3.73 -42.79
C GLY A 255 -13.08 4.75 -41.89
N ILE A 256 -12.32 5.56 -41.13
CA ILE A 256 -12.88 6.61 -40.27
C ILE A 256 -13.48 7.74 -41.13
N LYS A 257 -12.80 8.16 -42.21
CA LYS A 257 -13.37 9.12 -43.17
C LYS A 257 -14.64 8.59 -43.82
N GLN A 258 -14.71 7.31 -44.15
CA GLN A 258 -15.92 6.68 -44.69
C GLN A 258 -17.06 6.73 -43.66
N ALA A 259 -16.80 6.36 -42.41
CA ALA A 259 -17.79 6.47 -41.34
C ALA A 259 -18.27 7.91 -41.13
N TYR A 260 -17.37 8.89 -41.19
CA TYR A 260 -17.71 10.30 -41.11
C TYR A 260 -18.61 10.76 -42.27
N ARG A 261 -18.25 10.41 -43.52
CA ARG A 261 -19.05 10.70 -44.72
C ARG A 261 -20.44 10.07 -44.68
N ASN A 262 -20.57 8.91 -44.04
CA ASN A 262 -21.84 8.22 -43.84
C ASN A 262 -22.67 8.82 -42.68
N GLY A 263 -22.14 9.79 -41.93
CA GLY A 263 -22.80 10.35 -40.75
C GLY A 263 -22.87 9.39 -39.56
N TRP A 264 -21.98 8.39 -39.49
CA TRP A 264 -22.01 7.35 -38.46
C TRP A 264 -21.22 7.70 -37.19
N LEU A 265 -20.36 8.72 -37.25
CA LEU A 265 -19.61 9.19 -36.08
C LEU A 265 -20.48 10.10 -35.21
N ALA A 266 -20.50 9.84 -33.91
CA ALA A 266 -21.23 10.63 -32.90
C ALA A 266 -20.33 10.97 -31.71
N SER A 267 -20.69 11.99 -30.94
CA SER A 267 -19.98 12.35 -29.70
C SER A 267 -19.93 11.14 -28.74
N PRO A 268 -18.81 10.91 -28.04
CA PRO A 268 -18.73 9.81 -27.08
C PRO A 268 -19.60 10.11 -25.85
N ASP A 269 -20.08 9.04 -25.22
CA ASP A 269 -20.85 9.14 -23.96
C ASP A 269 -19.98 9.77 -22.88
N GLN A 270 -20.53 10.77 -22.19
CA GLN A 270 -19.85 11.55 -21.16
C GLN A 270 -20.05 10.96 -19.76
N ASP A 271 -20.89 9.93 -19.60
CA ASP A 271 -20.99 9.15 -18.37
C ASP A 271 -19.78 8.19 -18.26
N VAL A 272 -18.61 8.79 -18.09
CA VAL A 272 -17.30 8.16 -17.85
C VAL A 272 -16.51 8.98 -16.82
N ASP A 273 -15.63 8.32 -16.08
CA ASP A 273 -14.91 8.93 -14.95
C ASP A 273 -13.63 9.70 -15.33
N PHE A 274 -13.40 9.96 -16.63
CA PHE A 274 -12.21 10.61 -17.17
C PHE A 274 -12.58 11.68 -18.21
N SER A 275 -11.64 12.60 -18.47
CA SER A 275 -11.81 13.63 -19.50
C SER A 275 -11.07 13.20 -20.76
N ASP A 276 -11.73 13.31 -21.92
CA ASP A 276 -11.10 13.06 -23.21
C ASP A 276 -9.98 14.06 -23.54
N ALA A 277 -9.94 15.22 -22.86
CA ALA A 277 -8.97 16.29 -23.11
C ALA A 277 -7.69 16.19 -22.26
N LYS A 278 -7.69 15.41 -21.18
CA LYS A 278 -6.58 15.40 -20.21
C LYS A 278 -5.52 14.41 -20.66
N ALA A 279 -4.36 14.89 -21.11
CA ALA A 279 -3.23 14.08 -21.59
C ALA A 279 -2.84 12.95 -20.63
N GLY A 280 -2.23 11.88 -21.16
CA GLY A 280 -1.72 10.72 -20.43
C GLY A 280 -0.58 11.05 -19.47
N GLU A 281 -0.90 11.77 -18.40
CA GLU A 281 0.02 12.17 -17.35
C GLU A 281 0.27 11.01 -16.37
N LYS A 282 1.50 10.90 -15.87
CA LYS A 282 1.80 10.08 -14.68
C LYS A 282 1.16 10.65 -13.42
N THR A 283 0.77 11.93 -13.45
CA THR A 283 0.20 12.67 -12.35
C THR A 283 -1.33 12.68 -12.40
N CYS A 284 -1.98 12.10 -11.40
CA CYS A 284 -3.41 12.30 -11.19
C CYS A 284 -3.83 12.05 -9.74
N ASP A 285 -4.89 12.74 -9.34
CA ASP A 285 -5.52 12.51 -8.05
C ASP A 285 -5.97 11.05 -7.92
N LYS A 286 -5.58 10.44 -6.80
CA LYS A 286 -6.13 9.15 -6.41
C LYS A 286 -7.57 9.33 -5.95
N ARG A 287 -8.45 8.40 -6.33
CA ARG A 287 -9.84 8.35 -5.83
C ARG A 287 -10.01 7.18 -4.87
N TYR A 288 -10.78 7.39 -3.82
CA TYR A 288 -11.16 6.33 -2.89
C TYR A 288 -11.79 5.14 -3.62
N GLY A 289 -11.30 3.93 -3.35
CA GLY A 289 -11.77 2.70 -4.00
C GLY A 289 -11.29 2.48 -5.44
N SER A 290 -10.53 3.40 -6.04
CA SER A 290 -10.07 3.26 -7.43
C SER A 290 -9.26 1.99 -7.69
N GLY A 291 -8.51 1.52 -6.68
CA GLY A 291 -7.76 0.27 -6.79
C GLY A 291 -8.65 -0.97 -6.88
N ASN A 292 -9.88 -0.95 -6.36
CA ASN A 292 -10.85 -2.04 -6.54
C ASN A 292 -11.56 -1.97 -7.90
N LEU A 293 -11.56 -0.79 -8.53
CA LEU A 293 -12.10 -0.59 -9.88
C LEU A 293 -11.08 -0.95 -10.97
N ASP A 294 -9.83 -1.19 -10.61
CA ASP A 294 -8.82 -1.67 -11.53
C ASP A 294 -9.08 -3.16 -11.85
N ALA A 295 -9.27 -3.48 -13.12
CA ALA A 295 -9.63 -4.85 -13.55
C ALA A 295 -8.52 -5.88 -13.30
N ARG A 296 -7.29 -5.45 -13.01
CA ARG A 296 -6.19 -6.33 -12.60
C ARG A 296 -6.27 -6.66 -11.11
N SER A 297 -6.91 -5.81 -10.31
CA SER A 297 -6.88 -5.86 -8.86
C SER A 297 -8.07 -6.63 -8.25
N PRO A 298 -7.86 -7.29 -7.09
CA PRO A 298 -6.57 -7.57 -6.48
C PRO A 298 -5.78 -8.60 -7.30
N MET A 299 -4.49 -8.32 -7.55
CA MET A 299 -3.59 -9.27 -8.22
C MET A 299 -2.66 -9.91 -7.19
N GLN A 300 -2.58 -11.24 -7.13
CA GLN A 300 -1.59 -11.90 -6.29
C GLN A 300 -0.19 -11.71 -6.89
N VAL A 301 0.68 -11.00 -6.17
CA VAL A 301 2.06 -10.70 -6.60
C VAL A 301 3.11 -11.43 -5.77
N LEU A 302 2.81 -11.83 -4.52
CA LEU A 302 3.71 -12.68 -3.73
C LEU A 302 3.08 -14.06 -3.51
N LYS A 303 3.79 -15.11 -3.94
CA LYS A 303 3.38 -16.51 -3.74
C LYS A 303 4.15 -17.21 -2.60
N ALA A 304 5.11 -16.52 -1.98
CA ALA A 304 5.92 -17.02 -0.88
C ALA A 304 6.57 -18.42 -1.11
N LEU A 305 6.92 -18.75 -2.36
CA LEU A 305 7.42 -20.08 -2.73
C LEU A 305 8.91 -20.28 -2.42
N SER A 306 9.66 -19.20 -2.21
CA SER A 306 11.08 -19.30 -1.90
C SER A 306 11.27 -19.80 -0.46
N PRO A 307 12.17 -20.78 -0.23
CA PRO A 307 12.49 -21.25 1.11
C PRO A 307 13.20 -20.19 1.97
N ARG A 308 13.55 -19.02 1.39
CA ARG A 308 14.15 -17.90 2.11
C ARG A 308 13.12 -16.99 2.79
N ILE A 309 11.83 -17.11 2.46
CA ILE A 309 10.76 -16.37 3.11
C ILE A 309 10.37 -17.15 4.38
N VAL A 310 11.04 -16.81 5.48
CA VAL A 310 11.03 -17.57 6.73
C VAL A 310 10.56 -16.75 7.93
N ASP A 311 9.86 -17.41 8.85
CA ASP A 311 9.62 -16.97 10.22
C ASP A 311 10.67 -17.62 11.16
N ASP A 312 10.54 -17.42 12.46
CA ASP A 312 11.34 -18.13 13.48
C ASP A 312 10.65 -19.44 13.96
N GLY A 313 9.62 -19.90 13.24
CA GLY A 313 8.89 -21.14 13.52
C GLY A 313 7.80 -20.98 14.57
N ARG A 314 7.30 -22.12 15.10
CA ARG A 314 6.35 -22.15 16.22
C ARG A 314 7.11 -22.05 17.53
N TYR A 315 6.55 -21.38 18.53
CA TYR A 315 7.12 -21.38 19.87
C TYR A 315 7.25 -22.81 20.43
N ILE A 316 8.47 -23.16 20.83
CA ILE A 316 8.79 -24.36 21.57
C ILE A 316 9.38 -23.93 22.91
N HIS A 317 8.69 -24.28 23.99
CA HIS A 317 9.14 -23.96 25.33
C HIS A 317 10.31 -24.85 25.75
N ASN A 318 11.30 -24.25 26.39
CA ASN A 318 12.32 -24.93 27.17
C ASN A 318 12.68 -24.05 28.36
N SER A 319 13.12 -24.66 29.46
CA SER A 319 13.51 -23.91 30.64
C SER A 319 14.68 -24.55 31.38
N GLN A 320 15.42 -23.70 32.10
CA GLN A 320 16.55 -24.07 32.92
C GLN A 320 16.26 -23.68 34.37
N ALA A 321 16.29 -24.65 35.29
CA ALA A 321 16.16 -24.37 36.72
C ALA A 321 17.36 -23.57 37.23
N MET A 322 17.09 -22.48 37.95
CA MET A 322 18.11 -21.57 38.49
C MET A 322 18.23 -21.66 40.02
N GLY A 323 17.35 -22.44 40.66
CA GLY A 323 17.33 -22.61 42.11
C GLY A 323 16.72 -21.42 42.84
N VAL A 324 17.08 -21.26 44.11
CA VAL A 324 16.64 -20.16 44.96
C VAL A 324 17.44 -18.90 44.62
N ILE A 325 16.75 -17.85 44.18
CA ILE A 325 17.35 -16.56 43.82
C ILE A 325 17.15 -15.50 44.88
N HIS A 326 16.15 -15.66 45.76
CA HIS A 326 15.88 -14.74 46.85
C HIS A 326 15.11 -15.41 47.99
N THR A 327 15.21 -14.84 49.19
CA THR A 327 14.47 -15.25 50.38
C THR A 327 13.96 -14.02 51.12
N GLY A 328 12.76 -14.09 51.67
CA GLY A 328 12.19 -13.00 52.46
C GLY A 328 11.02 -13.46 53.32
N THR A 329 10.24 -12.50 53.82
CA THR A 329 9.08 -12.72 54.67
C THR A 329 7.90 -11.89 54.21
N TYR A 330 6.68 -12.42 54.30
CA TYR A 330 5.44 -11.66 54.17
C TYR A 330 4.68 -11.69 55.48
N ASP A 331 4.06 -10.57 55.84
CA ASP A 331 3.06 -10.49 56.89
C ASP A 331 1.69 -10.10 56.30
N GLY A 332 0.61 -10.67 56.83
CA GLY A 332 -0.76 -10.32 56.42
C GLY A 332 -1.02 -10.52 54.92
N ASP A 333 -1.31 -9.42 54.21
CA ASP A 333 -1.66 -9.38 52.79
C ASP A 333 -0.52 -8.88 51.88
N ASP A 334 0.71 -8.84 52.40
CA ASP A 334 1.91 -8.54 51.61
C ASP A 334 2.04 -9.50 50.40
N MET A 335 2.56 -8.97 49.30
CA MET A 335 2.76 -9.69 48.03
C MET A 335 4.08 -9.32 47.36
N VAL A 336 4.60 -10.26 46.57
CA VAL A 336 5.66 -10.03 45.57
C VAL A 336 5.11 -9.95 44.16
N TRP A 337 5.70 -9.03 43.42
CA TRP A 337 5.56 -8.79 42.00
C TRP A 337 6.93 -8.68 41.34
N PHE A 338 6.89 -8.62 40.03
CA PHE A 338 8.02 -8.24 39.19
C PHE A 338 7.53 -7.19 38.22
N ALA A 339 8.34 -6.16 37.99
CA ALA A 339 8.03 -5.05 37.10
C ALA A 339 9.31 -4.34 36.66
N GLN A 340 9.34 -3.84 35.43
CA GLN A 340 10.46 -3.06 34.91
C GLN A 340 10.42 -1.63 35.48
N LEU A 341 10.92 -1.40 36.70
CA LEU A 341 10.85 -0.08 37.34
C LEU A 341 12.04 0.81 37.01
N VAL A 342 13.22 0.20 36.86
CA VAL A 342 14.48 0.89 36.63
C VAL A 342 15.15 0.36 35.36
N ASN A 343 15.43 1.24 34.40
CA ASN A 343 16.18 0.87 33.20
C ASN A 343 17.66 1.28 33.31
N ASN A 344 18.56 0.29 33.28
CA ASN A 344 20.02 0.47 33.29
C ASN A 344 20.63 0.77 31.92
N GLY A 345 19.87 1.40 31.03
CA GLY A 345 20.28 1.68 29.66
C GLY A 345 20.13 0.49 28.70
N ALA A 346 19.37 -0.53 29.09
CA ALA A 346 18.94 -1.58 28.18
C ALA A 346 17.96 -0.98 27.15
N GLY A 347 18.12 -1.37 25.88
CA GLY A 347 17.12 -1.05 24.87
C GLY A 347 15.86 -1.89 25.04
N ARG A 348 14.73 -1.44 24.46
CA ARG A 348 13.48 -2.23 24.37
C ARG A 348 13.77 -3.69 23.99
N GLY A 349 13.36 -4.61 24.86
CA GLY A 349 13.47 -6.07 24.75
C GLY A 349 14.56 -6.66 25.64
N GLY A 350 15.49 -5.82 26.12
CA GLY A 350 16.58 -6.23 27.01
C GLY A 350 16.37 -5.83 28.47
N GLU A 351 15.26 -5.18 28.80
CA GLU A 351 14.95 -4.75 30.15
C GLU A 351 14.71 -5.92 31.10
N LEU A 352 14.94 -5.68 32.39
CA LEU A 352 14.94 -6.68 33.44
C LEU A 352 13.94 -6.32 34.53
N ASP A 353 12.98 -7.18 34.79
CA ASP A 353 11.99 -6.89 35.82
C ASP A 353 12.63 -6.93 37.21
N ASP A 354 12.43 -5.86 37.97
CA ASP A 354 12.86 -5.68 39.35
C ASP A 354 12.01 -6.52 40.30
N LEU A 355 12.57 -6.93 41.44
CA LEU A 355 11.80 -7.58 42.49
C LEU A 355 11.03 -6.51 43.28
N VAL A 356 9.70 -6.52 43.18
CA VAL A 356 8.83 -5.52 43.83
C VAL A 356 7.99 -6.21 44.90
N PHE A 357 7.83 -5.60 46.06
CA PHE A 357 7.09 -6.19 47.16
C PHE A 357 6.45 -5.15 48.07
N SER A 358 5.39 -5.57 48.76
CA SER A 358 4.79 -4.81 49.86
C SER A 358 5.36 -5.31 51.18
N GLU A 359 5.60 -4.38 52.10
CA GLU A 359 6.03 -4.69 53.46
C GLU A 359 5.66 -3.54 54.40
N GLY A 360 5.17 -3.86 55.60
CA GLY A 360 4.99 -2.87 56.67
C GLY A 360 3.83 -1.90 56.41
N GLN A 361 2.59 -2.41 56.47
CA GLN A 361 1.34 -1.63 56.29
C GLN A 361 1.11 -1.12 54.85
N GLY A 362 1.49 -1.93 53.85
CA GLY A 362 1.22 -1.62 52.43
C GLY A 362 2.22 -0.68 51.78
N GLU A 363 3.37 -0.38 52.41
CA GLU A 363 4.44 0.34 51.75
C GLU A 363 5.06 -0.51 50.62
N ILE A 364 5.36 0.12 49.48
CA ILE A 364 5.97 -0.55 48.33
C ILE A 364 7.49 -0.38 48.34
N TRP A 365 8.18 -1.49 48.14
CA TRP A 365 9.62 -1.62 48.10
C TRP A 365 10.04 -2.31 46.82
N TYR A 366 11.28 -2.08 46.40
CA TYR A 366 11.87 -2.83 45.31
C TYR A 366 13.33 -3.17 45.59
N ARG A 367 13.83 -4.16 44.85
CA ARG A 367 15.26 -4.44 44.68
C ARG A 367 15.55 -4.49 43.19
N GLU A 368 16.49 -3.66 42.77
CA GLU A 368 16.92 -3.58 41.37
C GLU A 368 17.42 -4.94 40.88
N ASN A 369 16.98 -5.38 39.71
CA ASN A 369 17.51 -6.57 39.06
C ASN A 369 18.86 -6.24 38.39
N LEU A 370 19.91 -6.84 38.93
CA LEU A 370 21.28 -6.64 38.47
C LEU A 370 21.69 -7.67 37.40
N GLY A 371 20.74 -8.48 36.93
CA GLY A 371 20.96 -9.59 36.00
C GLY A 371 21.34 -10.89 36.71
N ASP A 372 21.28 -11.99 35.96
CA ASP A 372 21.65 -13.34 36.41
C ASP A 372 20.99 -13.79 37.72
N GLY A 373 19.76 -13.33 37.97
CA GLY A 373 19.00 -13.66 39.18
C GLY A 373 19.50 -12.98 40.45
N LYS A 374 20.30 -11.93 40.34
CA LYS A 374 20.79 -11.14 41.47
C LYS A 374 20.00 -9.86 41.63
N PHE A 375 19.66 -9.53 42.87
CA PHE A 375 18.92 -8.33 43.22
C PHE A 375 19.74 -7.43 44.15
N GLY A 376 19.65 -6.13 43.94
CA GLY A 376 20.33 -5.11 44.72
C GLY A 376 19.74 -4.89 46.10
N GLU A 377 20.11 -3.76 46.71
CA GLU A 377 19.66 -3.37 48.05
C GLU A 377 18.15 -3.07 48.10
N LYS A 378 17.54 -3.37 49.24
CA LYS A 378 16.12 -3.07 49.50
C LYS A 378 15.95 -1.57 49.58
N THR A 379 15.11 -1.03 48.71
CA THR A 379 14.86 0.41 48.59
C THR A 379 13.36 0.69 48.63
N GLN A 380 12.94 1.65 49.45
CA GLN A 380 11.54 2.07 49.51
C GLN A 380 11.20 2.89 48.26
N ILE A 381 9.94 2.85 47.81
CA ILE A 381 9.38 3.76 46.80
C ILE A 381 8.51 4.80 47.52
N PRO A 382 9.05 5.98 47.89
CA PRO A 382 8.31 6.92 48.75
C PRO A 382 7.09 7.53 48.07
N SER A 383 7.12 7.64 46.74
CA SER A 383 6.02 8.16 45.92
C SER A 383 4.74 7.30 45.98
N LEU A 384 4.83 6.05 46.47
CA LEU A 384 3.70 5.12 46.63
C LEU A 384 3.28 4.89 48.10
N LYS A 385 3.92 5.56 49.07
CA LYS A 385 3.79 5.30 50.53
C LYS A 385 2.40 5.60 51.15
N ALA A 386 1.42 6.07 50.37
CA ALA A 386 0.14 6.54 50.90
C ALA A 386 -1.09 6.04 50.12
N ILE A 387 -1.00 4.91 49.42
CA ILE A 387 -2.11 4.42 48.59
C ILE A 387 -2.94 3.40 49.40
N PRO A 388 -4.16 3.75 49.86
CA PRO A 388 -5.03 2.84 50.60
C PRO A 388 -5.70 1.85 49.64
N CYS A 389 -4.90 0.96 49.04
CA CYS A 389 -5.36 -0.06 48.11
C CYS A 389 -5.03 -1.46 48.65
N PRO A 390 -5.96 -2.43 48.54
CA PRO A 390 -5.63 -3.82 48.80
C PRO A 390 -4.56 -4.30 47.83
N GLN A 391 -3.56 -5.03 48.32
CA GLN A 391 -2.39 -5.43 47.55
C GLN A 391 -2.80 -6.30 46.35
N ARG A 392 -3.83 -7.14 46.52
CA ARG A 392 -4.43 -7.94 45.44
C ARG A 392 -5.00 -7.14 44.25
N ALA A 393 -5.22 -5.84 44.42
CA ALA A 393 -5.71 -4.92 43.41
C ALA A 393 -4.59 -4.22 42.60
N ILE A 394 -3.33 -4.38 43.02
CA ILE A 394 -2.18 -3.77 42.36
C ILE A 394 -1.79 -4.60 41.12
N ARG A 395 -1.49 -3.91 40.02
CA ARG A 395 -0.91 -4.44 38.78
C ARG A 395 0.27 -3.57 38.37
N TRP A 396 1.12 -4.12 37.51
CA TRP A 396 2.28 -3.45 36.93
C TRP A 396 2.25 -3.66 35.42
N GLY A 397 2.61 -2.63 34.66
CA GLY A 397 2.71 -2.70 33.21
C GLY A 397 2.85 -1.32 32.58
N ASP A 398 3.55 -1.26 31.45
CA ASP A 398 3.82 -0.06 30.66
C ASP A 398 2.57 0.42 29.90
N VAL A 399 1.97 1.56 30.32
CA VAL A 399 0.75 2.09 29.68
C VAL A 399 1.01 3.15 28.61
N ASN A 400 2.24 3.67 28.51
CA ASN A 400 2.60 4.78 27.61
C ASN A 400 3.72 4.41 26.61
N ASN A 401 4.22 3.16 26.65
CA ASN A 401 5.31 2.60 25.85
C ASN A 401 6.64 3.35 25.99
N ASP A 402 6.97 3.83 27.19
CA ASP A 402 8.28 4.43 27.48
C ASP A 402 9.33 3.41 27.95
N GLY A 403 8.88 2.17 28.19
CA GLY A 403 9.71 1.05 28.61
C GLY A 403 9.93 0.92 30.11
N LEU A 404 9.16 1.66 30.91
CA LEU A 404 9.03 1.47 32.34
C LEU A 404 7.61 0.99 32.66
N ASP A 405 7.50 0.03 33.58
CA ASP A 405 6.20 -0.41 34.06
C ASP A 405 5.63 0.63 35.03
N ASP A 406 4.35 0.93 34.85
CA ASP A 406 3.61 1.86 35.67
C ASP A 406 2.91 1.18 36.85
N PHE A 407 2.60 1.97 37.88
CA PHE A 407 1.79 1.49 38.99
C PHE A 407 0.31 1.57 38.62
N ILE A 408 -0.39 0.44 38.72
CA ILE A 408 -1.79 0.33 38.34
C ILE A 408 -2.62 -0.19 39.51
N PHE A 409 -3.72 0.51 39.83
CA PHE A 409 -4.71 0.10 40.81
C PHE A 409 -6.06 -0.19 40.14
N ILE A 410 -6.60 -1.38 40.39
CA ILE A 410 -7.94 -1.78 39.92
C ILE A 410 -8.92 -1.74 41.10
N ASP A 411 -9.92 -0.86 41.08
CA ASP A 411 -10.91 -0.82 42.16
C ASP A 411 -11.88 -2.03 42.13
N GLN A 412 -12.75 -2.17 43.14
CA GLN A 412 -13.70 -3.28 43.22
C GLN A 412 -14.65 -3.36 42.01
N SER A 413 -14.98 -2.21 41.41
CA SER A 413 -15.80 -2.11 40.20
C SER A 413 -15.02 -2.39 38.93
N GLY A 414 -13.71 -2.61 39.02
CA GLY A 414 -12.81 -2.86 37.91
C GLY A 414 -12.17 -1.60 37.32
N ASN A 415 -12.46 -0.39 37.83
CA ASN A 415 -11.89 0.81 37.23
C ASN A 415 -10.38 0.84 37.43
N MET A 416 -9.66 1.24 36.39
CA MET A 416 -8.21 1.31 36.35
C MET A 416 -7.73 2.73 36.66
N TYR A 417 -6.88 2.86 37.68
CA TYR A 417 -6.17 4.07 38.05
C TYR A 417 -4.68 3.85 37.85
N VAL A 418 -3.97 4.88 37.39
CA VAL A 418 -2.55 4.77 37.04
C VAL A 418 -1.73 5.86 37.70
N ALA A 419 -0.52 5.50 38.12
CA ALA A 419 0.56 6.44 38.36
C ALA A 419 1.74 6.11 37.45
N ILE A 420 2.16 7.10 36.65
CA ILE A 420 3.21 6.96 35.64
C ILE A 420 4.57 6.89 36.32
N ASN A 421 5.41 5.97 35.89
CA ASN A 421 6.80 5.87 36.32
C ASN A 421 7.66 6.88 35.54
N ASP A 422 7.92 8.04 36.13
CA ASP A 422 8.80 9.06 35.54
C ASP A 422 10.31 8.67 35.61
N GLY A 423 10.61 7.43 36.00
CA GLY A 423 11.96 6.88 36.15
C GLY A 423 12.68 7.32 37.42
N GLY A 424 14.00 7.09 37.44
CA GLY A 424 14.88 7.43 38.56
C GLY A 424 15.32 6.24 39.41
N LYS A 425 16.16 6.51 40.41
CA LYS A 425 16.64 5.54 41.42
C LYS A 425 16.67 6.20 42.81
N PRO A 426 15.65 6.03 43.66
CA PRO A 426 14.45 5.22 43.45
C PRO A 426 13.52 5.78 42.36
N PRO A 427 12.68 4.93 41.74
CA PRO A 427 11.69 5.36 40.76
C PRO A 427 10.66 6.32 41.37
N VAL A 428 10.18 7.27 40.58
CA VAL A 428 9.20 8.29 40.98
C VAL A 428 7.89 8.09 40.23
N PHE A 429 6.81 7.88 40.98
CA PHE A 429 5.48 7.68 40.41
C PHE A 429 4.63 8.94 40.54
N ARG A 430 4.04 9.36 39.43
CA ARG A 430 3.12 10.51 39.35
C ARG A 430 1.71 10.04 39.03
N ASN A 431 0.80 10.25 39.98
CA ASN A 431 -0.60 9.85 39.85
C ASN A 431 -1.30 10.63 38.71
N VAL A 432 -1.84 9.93 37.73
CA VAL A 432 -2.65 10.49 36.63
C VAL A 432 -4.15 10.22 36.80
N GLY A 433 -4.53 9.52 37.87
CA GLY A 433 -5.92 9.32 38.28
C GLY A 433 -6.60 8.18 37.53
N LEU A 434 -7.91 8.34 37.32
CA LEU A 434 -8.73 7.37 36.58
C LEU A 434 -8.27 7.31 35.13
N TYR A 435 -7.79 6.14 34.73
CA TYR A 435 -7.23 5.88 33.41
C TYR A 435 -8.26 5.21 32.48
N LYS A 436 -9.06 4.29 33.04
CA LYS A 436 -10.16 3.64 32.32
C LYS A 436 -11.28 3.22 33.26
N THR A 437 -12.52 3.50 32.86
CA THR A 437 -13.71 2.90 33.48
C THR A 437 -13.93 1.48 33.01
N ALA A 438 -14.30 0.60 33.94
CA ALA A 438 -14.63 -0.77 33.64
C ALA A 438 -15.87 -0.88 32.72
N PRO A 439 -15.88 -1.82 31.78
CA PRO A 439 -17.11 -2.24 31.11
C PRO A 439 -18.11 -2.81 32.12
N SER A 440 -19.41 -2.61 31.86
CA SER A 440 -20.48 -3.08 32.75
C SER A 440 -20.46 -4.60 32.95
N GLY A 441 -20.68 -5.06 34.18
CA GLY A 441 -20.81 -6.49 34.51
C GLY A 441 -19.49 -7.19 34.85
N TYR A 442 -18.39 -6.44 34.89
CA TYR A 442 -17.07 -6.94 35.29
C TYR A 442 -16.59 -6.21 36.55
N SER A 443 -15.83 -6.92 37.37
CA SER A 443 -15.26 -6.43 38.63
C SER A 443 -13.74 -6.64 38.65
N LEU A 444 -13.09 -6.24 39.74
CA LEU A 444 -11.67 -6.51 39.99
C LEU A 444 -11.21 -7.93 39.58
N GLU A 445 -11.99 -8.96 39.93
CA GLU A 445 -11.60 -10.37 39.69
C GLU A 445 -11.54 -10.72 38.20
N ASN A 446 -12.28 -10.00 37.38
CA ASN A 446 -12.38 -10.24 35.94
C ASN A 446 -11.26 -9.58 35.13
N VAL A 447 -10.58 -8.57 35.68
CA VAL A 447 -9.62 -7.76 34.94
C VAL A 447 -8.31 -8.54 34.72
N ARG A 448 -7.86 -8.57 33.47
CA ARG A 448 -6.50 -8.97 33.08
C ARG A 448 -5.95 -7.89 32.17
N LEU A 449 -4.67 -7.56 32.31
CA LEU A 449 -4.04 -6.54 31.51
C LEU A 449 -2.92 -7.19 30.70
N GLY A 450 -2.71 -6.72 29.48
CA GLY A 450 -1.67 -7.21 28.57
C GLY A 450 -1.76 -6.46 27.25
N ASP A 451 -0.62 -6.23 26.59
CA ASP A 451 -0.59 -5.68 25.24
C ASP A 451 -1.05 -6.76 24.24
N ILE A 452 -2.28 -6.65 23.72
CA ILE A 452 -2.86 -7.67 22.85
C ILE A 452 -2.51 -7.41 21.39
N ASP A 453 -2.46 -6.14 20.99
CA ASP A 453 -2.26 -5.76 19.60
C ASP A 453 -0.77 -5.54 19.22
N GLY A 454 0.12 -5.58 20.21
CA GLY A 454 1.58 -5.52 20.07
C GLY A 454 2.11 -4.12 19.80
N ASP A 455 1.42 -3.08 20.27
CA ASP A 455 1.82 -1.69 20.05
C ASP A 455 2.72 -1.11 21.16
N GLY A 456 3.04 -1.92 22.16
CA GLY A 456 3.90 -1.63 23.29
C GLY A 456 3.17 -1.01 24.48
N ARG A 457 1.86 -0.76 24.38
CA ARG A 457 1.05 -0.24 25.48
C ARG A 457 0.13 -1.32 26.03
N LEU A 458 -0.06 -1.28 27.34
CA LEU A 458 -0.95 -2.20 28.01
C LEU A 458 -2.42 -1.98 27.60
N ASP A 459 -3.08 -3.05 27.17
CA ASP A 459 -4.52 -3.05 26.92
C ASP A 459 -5.30 -3.50 28.16
N TYR A 460 -6.54 -3.03 28.23
CA TYR A 460 -7.46 -3.43 29.29
C TYR A 460 -8.32 -4.59 28.82
N CYS A 461 -8.22 -5.73 29.49
CA CYS A 461 -9.03 -6.91 29.18
C CYS A 461 -9.88 -7.36 30.36
N VAL A 462 -10.99 -8.01 30.04
CA VAL A 462 -11.88 -8.66 31.02
C VAL A 462 -12.15 -10.09 30.62
N LEU A 463 -12.24 -10.95 31.63
CA LEU A 463 -12.61 -12.35 31.50
C LEU A 463 -14.07 -12.55 31.89
N ALA A 464 -14.85 -13.08 30.95
CA ALA A 464 -16.17 -13.62 31.23
C ALA A 464 -16.08 -14.95 31.97
N GLY A 465 -17.15 -15.33 32.68
CA GLY A 465 -17.19 -16.57 33.47
C GLY A 465 -17.04 -17.86 32.65
N ASN A 466 -17.28 -17.80 31.34
CA ASN A 466 -17.04 -18.90 30.41
C ASN A 466 -15.57 -18.97 29.91
N GLY A 467 -14.71 -18.04 30.34
CA GLY A 467 -13.32 -17.93 29.96
C GLY A 467 -13.05 -17.13 28.68
N ASP A 468 -14.07 -16.54 28.06
CA ASP A 468 -13.87 -15.61 26.94
C ASP A 468 -13.21 -14.32 27.43
N ILE A 469 -12.34 -13.75 26.59
CA ILE A 469 -11.65 -12.48 26.85
C ILE A 469 -12.15 -11.41 25.88
N TYR A 470 -12.43 -10.23 26.41
CA TYR A 470 -12.72 -9.01 25.66
C TYR A 470 -11.71 -7.95 26.05
N CYS A 471 -11.19 -7.19 25.09
CA CYS A 471 -10.12 -6.23 25.32
C CYS A 471 -10.40 -4.90 24.63
N TRP A 472 -9.94 -3.83 25.25
CA TRP A 472 -9.98 -2.48 24.70
C TRP A 472 -8.55 -1.96 24.56
N ARG A 473 -8.22 -1.53 23.35
CA ARG A 473 -6.92 -0.99 22.98
C ARG A 473 -6.68 0.36 23.62
N ASN A 474 -5.50 0.57 24.18
CA ASN A 474 -5.02 1.89 24.58
C ASN A 474 -4.47 2.68 23.37
N GLY A 475 -5.26 3.58 22.80
CA GLY A 475 -4.87 4.39 21.64
C GLY A 475 -4.14 5.69 21.98
N GLY A 476 -3.48 5.80 23.13
CA GLY A 476 -2.74 7.01 23.55
C GLY A 476 -1.36 7.16 22.89
N VAL A 477 -0.92 8.42 22.71
CA VAL A 477 0.42 8.78 22.20
C VAL A 477 1.27 9.53 23.25
N GLY A 478 0.91 9.40 24.52
CA GLY A 478 1.58 9.97 25.68
C GLY A 478 1.05 9.32 26.96
N ASP A 479 1.23 9.98 28.10
CA ASP A 479 0.92 9.45 29.45
C ASP A 479 -0.55 9.11 29.73
N MET A 480 -1.47 9.43 28.82
CA MET A 480 -2.89 9.12 28.96
C MET A 480 -3.44 8.54 27.66
N ALA A 481 -4.35 7.57 27.82
CA ALA A 481 -5.11 7.01 26.71
C ALA A 481 -5.97 8.09 26.04
N ALA A 482 -5.70 8.39 24.77
CA ALA A 482 -6.52 9.30 23.98
C ALA A 482 -7.87 8.68 23.61
N SER A 483 -7.93 7.34 23.52
CA SER A 483 -9.14 6.58 23.26
C SER A 483 -9.00 5.13 23.74
N TRP A 484 -10.14 4.49 23.98
CA TRP A 484 -10.25 3.06 24.26
C TRP A 484 -11.11 2.39 23.19
N GLN A 485 -10.48 1.58 22.34
CA GLN A 485 -11.13 0.99 21.17
C GLN A 485 -11.37 -0.50 21.39
N ASP A 486 -12.59 -1.00 21.16
CA ASP A 486 -12.87 -2.43 21.28
C ASP A 486 -12.09 -3.22 20.20
N ILE A 487 -11.15 -4.05 20.63
CA ILE A 487 -10.28 -4.86 19.75
C ILE A 487 -11.12 -5.88 18.96
N GLY A 488 -12.16 -6.42 19.59
CA GLY A 488 -12.96 -7.51 19.07
C GLY A 488 -14.20 -7.08 18.30
N ASP A 489 -14.53 -5.79 18.28
CA ASP A 489 -15.77 -5.25 17.71
C ASP A 489 -17.01 -6.03 18.22
N GLY A 490 -17.13 -6.12 19.55
CA GLY A 490 -18.17 -6.87 20.25
C GLY A 490 -17.97 -8.40 20.29
N LYS A 491 -16.91 -8.93 19.68
CA LYS A 491 -16.56 -10.36 19.72
C LYS A 491 -15.43 -10.62 20.73
N PRO A 492 -15.36 -11.82 21.32
CA PRO A 492 -14.23 -12.16 22.18
C PRO A 492 -12.93 -12.20 21.37
N VAL A 493 -11.88 -11.55 21.88
CA VAL A 493 -10.53 -11.59 21.32
C VAL A 493 -9.88 -12.96 21.52
N PHE A 494 -10.30 -13.68 22.56
CA PHE A 494 -9.94 -15.07 22.82
C PHE A 494 -11.18 -15.84 23.28
N LYS A 495 -11.44 -16.97 22.65
CA LYS A 495 -12.52 -17.88 23.05
C LYS A 495 -12.02 -18.84 24.13
N GLY A 496 -12.74 -18.90 25.25
CA GLY A 496 -12.44 -19.75 26.39
C GLY A 496 -12.25 -21.22 25.99
N LYS A 497 -11.28 -21.88 26.61
CA LYS A 497 -10.91 -23.29 26.31
C LYS A 497 -11.49 -24.30 27.30
N GLY A 498 -12.45 -23.89 28.13
CA GLY A 498 -13.07 -24.79 29.10
C GLY A 498 -12.12 -25.30 30.19
N MET A 499 -11.08 -24.52 30.54
CA MET A 499 -10.04 -24.95 31.48
C MET A 499 -10.47 -24.82 32.96
N GLY A 500 -11.71 -24.43 33.25
CA GLY A 500 -12.22 -24.27 34.62
C GLY A 500 -12.03 -22.85 35.15
N ASN A 501 -11.51 -22.71 36.37
CA ASN A 501 -11.45 -21.43 37.08
C ASN A 501 -10.62 -20.36 36.30
N ILE A 502 -11.23 -19.20 36.06
CA ILE A 502 -10.65 -18.02 35.39
C ILE A 502 -9.46 -17.40 36.16
N ASP A 503 -9.32 -17.69 37.44
CA ASP A 503 -8.16 -17.30 38.27
C ASP A 503 -6.86 -17.92 37.76
N GLY A 504 -6.95 -18.99 36.97
CA GLY A 504 -5.80 -19.62 36.30
C GLY A 504 -5.26 -18.81 35.12
N VAL A 505 -6.02 -17.86 34.57
CA VAL A 505 -5.62 -17.16 33.34
C VAL A 505 -4.66 -16.01 33.62
N ARG A 506 -3.59 -15.91 32.83
CA ARG A 506 -2.64 -14.79 32.76
C ARG A 506 -2.45 -14.35 31.31
N LEU A 507 -2.13 -13.08 31.13
CA LEU A 507 -1.66 -12.51 29.87
C LEU A 507 -0.19 -12.14 30.06
N VAL A 508 0.72 -12.80 29.34
CA VAL A 508 2.17 -12.70 29.56
C VAL A 508 2.88 -12.90 28.23
N ASP A 509 3.83 -12.03 27.88
CA ASP A 509 4.72 -12.25 26.73
C ASP A 509 5.72 -13.39 27.02
N LEU A 510 5.49 -14.57 26.43
CA LEU A 510 6.27 -15.78 26.67
C LEU A 510 7.36 -16.02 25.62
N ASN A 511 7.16 -15.52 24.40
CA ASN A 511 8.04 -15.68 23.25
C ASN A 511 8.95 -14.45 23.00
N GLY A 512 8.70 -13.33 23.67
CA GLY A 512 9.50 -12.11 23.65
C GLY A 512 9.18 -11.18 22.47
N ASP A 513 7.94 -11.21 21.96
CA ASP A 513 7.52 -10.40 20.81
C ASP A 513 6.68 -9.16 21.18
N PHE A 514 6.61 -8.86 22.49
CA PHE A 514 5.81 -7.79 23.11
C PHE A 514 4.29 -7.98 23.04
N ARG A 515 3.79 -9.08 22.46
CA ARG A 515 2.38 -9.42 22.52
C ARG A 515 2.15 -10.32 23.73
N ALA A 516 1.12 -10.00 24.51
CA ALA A 516 0.76 -10.83 25.63
C ALA A 516 0.13 -12.14 25.14
N ASP A 517 0.75 -13.25 25.51
CA ASP A 517 0.27 -14.60 25.25
C ASP A 517 -0.78 -15.01 26.29
N TRP A 518 -1.64 -15.95 25.90
CA TRP A 518 -2.65 -16.49 26.81
C TRP A 518 -2.09 -17.70 27.53
N LEU A 519 -2.07 -17.63 28.86
CA LEU A 519 -1.62 -18.72 29.72
C LEU A 519 -2.75 -19.14 30.66
N TRP A 520 -2.88 -20.44 30.88
CA TRP A 520 -3.71 -20.98 31.96
C TRP A 520 -2.92 -21.89 32.87
N LEU A 521 -2.99 -21.61 34.17
CA LEU A 521 -2.36 -22.35 35.24
C LEU A 521 -3.37 -23.27 35.91
N ASP A 522 -3.06 -24.57 36.05
CA ASP A 522 -3.81 -25.43 36.96
C ASP A 522 -3.46 -25.11 38.43
N ASP A 523 -4.07 -25.83 39.38
CA ASP A 523 -3.85 -25.59 40.81
C ASP A 523 -2.39 -25.89 41.23
N THR A 524 -1.72 -26.81 40.51
CA THR A 524 -0.33 -27.22 40.74
C THR A 524 0.71 -26.29 40.09
N GLY A 525 0.24 -25.26 39.37
CA GLY A 525 1.11 -24.32 38.63
C GLY A 525 1.51 -24.81 37.24
N LYS A 526 0.98 -25.94 36.75
CA LYS A 526 1.22 -26.39 35.38
C LYS A 526 0.60 -25.39 34.39
N VAL A 527 1.33 -25.01 33.35
CA VAL A 527 0.92 -23.97 32.41
C VAL A 527 0.57 -24.58 31.06
N THR A 528 -0.62 -24.25 30.54
CA THR A 528 -0.99 -24.43 29.13
C THR A 528 -1.03 -23.07 28.45
N ALA A 529 -0.39 -22.92 27.29
CA ALA A 529 -0.24 -21.62 26.62
C ALA A 529 -0.72 -21.62 25.16
N TYR A 530 -1.13 -20.43 24.71
CA TYR A 530 -1.39 -20.06 23.32
C TYR A 530 -0.66 -18.76 23.02
N ILE A 531 0.10 -18.75 21.93
CA ILE A 531 0.90 -17.62 21.48
C ILE A 531 0.05 -16.66 20.66
N ASN A 532 0.13 -15.38 20.97
CA ASN A 532 -0.53 -14.30 20.27
C ASN A 532 0.22 -13.98 18.97
N GLN A 533 -0.47 -14.05 17.83
CA GLN A 533 0.10 -13.72 16.52
C GLN A 533 -0.76 -12.65 15.83
N ARG A 534 -0.12 -11.77 15.07
CA ARG A 534 -0.83 -10.77 14.25
C ARG A 534 -1.72 -11.46 13.22
N GLY A 535 -2.95 -10.95 13.08
CA GLY A 535 -3.94 -11.43 12.11
C GLY A 535 -3.70 -10.92 10.68
N SER A 536 -4.36 -11.56 9.70
CA SER A 536 -4.24 -11.22 8.26
C SER A 536 -5.34 -10.31 7.74
N ASN A 537 -6.45 -10.16 8.47
CA ASN A 537 -7.67 -9.49 8.01
C ASN A 537 -7.85 -8.12 8.66
N LYS A 538 -8.92 -7.41 8.30
CA LYS A 538 -9.38 -6.24 9.07
C LYS A 538 -9.75 -6.65 10.51
N GLY A 539 -9.51 -5.75 11.45
CA GLY A 539 -9.67 -5.95 12.88
C GLY A 539 -8.35 -6.34 13.56
N LEU A 540 -8.35 -6.27 14.88
CA LEU A 540 -7.17 -6.53 15.71
C LEU A 540 -7.25 -7.85 16.48
N ILE A 541 -8.27 -8.70 16.23
CA ILE A 541 -8.37 -10.02 16.87
C ILE A 541 -7.14 -10.85 16.48
N PRO A 542 -6.33 -11.30 17.45
CA PRO A 542 -5.15 -12.11 17.15
C PRO A 542 -5.47 -13.49 16.60
N VAL A 543 -4.46 -14.09 15.99
CA VAL A 543 -4.41 -15.54 15.76
C VAL A 543 -3.72 -16.19 16.96
N TRP A 544 -4.40 -17.11 17.62
CA TRP A 544 -3.89 -17.79 18.81
C TRP A 544 -3.32 -19.16 18.46
N ASP A 545 -1.99 -19.24 18.36
CA ASP A 545 -1.28 -20.47 18.04
C ASP A 545 -1.09 -21.32 19.31
N PRO A 546 -1.55 -22.57 19.37
CA PRO A 546 -1.36 -23.37 20.58
C PRO A 546 0.14 -23.60 20.83
N ALA A 547 0.62 -23.43 22.06
CA ALA A 547 1.94 -23.91 22.49
C ALA A 547 1.85 -25.22 23.28
N GLY A 548 0.64 -25.57 23.75
CA GLY A 548 0.42 -26.76 24.57
C GLY A 548 0.87 -26.54 26.01
N VAL A 549 1.31 -27.61 26.69
CA VAL A 549 1.84 -27.51 28.06
C VAL A 549 3.28 -27.01 27.97
N THR A 550 3.52 -25.81 28.51
CA THR A 550 4.85 -25.19 28.51
C THR A 550 5.59 -25.49 29.82
N HIS A 551 4.89 -25.47 30.95
CA HIS A 551 5.49 -25.73 32.27
C HIS A 551 4.78 -26.88 32.96
N ALA A 552 5.53 -27.80 33.56
CA ALA A 552 4.98 -28.98 34.25
C ALA A 552 4.31 -28.65 35.60
N GLY A 553 4.55 -27.45 36.15
CA GLY A 553 4.08 -27.06 37.48
C GLY A 553 4.98 -27.58 38.59
N MET A 554 4.60 -27.28 39.83
CA MET A 554 5.37 -27.62 41.04
C MET A 554 4.92 -28.95 41.67
N GLY A 555 3.81 -29.53 41.19
CA GLY A 555 3.27 -30.79 41.71
C GLY A 555 2.69 -30.69 43.13
N GLU A 556 2.60 -29.49 43.69
CA GLU A 556 2.02 -29.19 45.00
C GLU A 556 0.69 -28.45 44.80
N THR A 557 -0.35 -28.78 45.56
CA THR A 557 -1.63 -28.08 45.47
C THR A 557 -1.53 -26.63 45.97
N CYS A 558 -2.34 -25.74 45.41
CA CYS A 558 -2.36 -24.29 45.68
C CYS A 558 -1.09 -23.54 45.24
N ALA A 559 -0.24 -24.14 44.40
CA ALA A 559 0.93 -23.47 43.84
C ALA A 559 0.54 -22.30 42.91
N ARG A 560 -0.62 -22.37 42.24
CA ARG A 560 -1.09 -21.34 41.29
C ARG A 560 -0.95 -19.89 41.79
N SER A 561 -1.36 -19.60 43.02
CA SER A 561 -1.34 -18.24 43.59
C SER A 561 0.09 -17.76 43.91
N GLN A 562 1.06 -18.67 43.96
CA GLN A 562 2.46 -18.42 44.25
C GLN A 562 3.32 -18.30 42.98
N ILE A 563 2.74 -18.49 41.79
CA ILE A 563 3.45 -18.36 40.52
C ILE A 563 3.43 -16.92 40.01
N ARG A 564 4.57 -16.46 39.51
CA ARG A 564 4.75 -15.20 38.77
C ARG A 564 5.50 -15.46 37.47
N PHE A 565 5.43 -14.49 36.58
CA PHE A 565 6.20 -14.44 35.34
C PHE A 565 6.97 -13.12 35.31
N ALA A 566 8.23 -13.15 34.89
CA ALA A 566 9.12 -11.99 34.94
C ALA A 566 10.31 -12.14 33.99
N LYS A 567 10.84 -11.05 33.45
CA LYS A 567 12.10 -11.03 32.68
C LYS A 567 13.30 -10.91 33.62
N ILE A 568 13.75 -12.01 34.21
CA ILE A 568 14.83 -12.01 35.20
C ILE A 568 16.21 -12.13 34.53
N TYR A 569 16.31 -12.91 33.44
CA TYR A 569 17.59 -13.30 32.84
C TYR A 569 17.88 -12.68 31.46
N GLY A 570 17.24 -11.54 31.15
CA GLY A 570 17.59 -10.70 29.99
C GLY A 570 17.38 -11.35 28.62
N SER A 571 16.49 -12.34 28.52
CA SER A 571 16.18 -12.99 27.25
C SER A 571 15.06 -12.30 26.45
N GLY A 572 14.46 -11.24 27.00
CA GLY A 572 13.22 -10.62 26.52
C GLY A 572 11.95 -11.43 26.83
N ARG A 573 12.09 -12.72 27.13
CA ARG A 573 10.99 -13.64 27.40
C ARG A 573 10.72 -13.76 28.90
N ALA A 574 9.45 -13.98 29.25
CA ALA A 574 9.08 -14.26 30.62
C ALA A 574 9.66 -15.59 31.14
N ASP A 575 10.32 -15.50 32.29
CA ASP A 575 10.79 -16.61 33.11
C ASP A 575 9.69 -17.05 34.09
N TYR A 576 9.72 -18.32 34.51
CA TYR A 576 8.75 -18.87 35.46
C TYR A 576 9.28 -18.75 36.88
N VAL A 577 8.49 -18.16 37.78
CA VAL A 577 8.90 -17.85 39.15
C VAL A 577 7.93 -18.47 40.15
N TYR A 578 8.48 -19.21 41.13
CA TYR A 578 7.73 -19.77 42.25
C TYR A 578 8.12 -19.10 43.56
N VAL A 579 7.21 -18.31 44.13
CA VAL A 579 7.35 -17.69 45.45
C VAL A 579 6.84 -18.67 46.51
N LYS A 580 7.66 -19.67 46.86
CA LYS A 580 7.29 -20.78 47.73
C LYS A 580 7.21 -20.34 49.18
N CYS A 581 6.05 -20.50 49.81
CA CYS A 581 5.94 -20.40 51.26
C CYS A 581 6.59 -21.61 51.95
N THR A 582 7.61 -21.36 52.77
CA THR A 582 8.38 -22.42 53.46
C THR A 582 7.99 -22.59 54.93
N ARG A 583 7.47 -21.54 55.57
CA ARG A 583 6.93 -21.60 56.94
C ARG A 583 5.57 -20.91 57.01
N PRO A 584 4.48 -21.59 56.67
CA PRO A 584 3.15 -21.00 56.71
C PRO A 584 2.68 -20.81 58.16
N SER A 585 2.21 -19.62 58.48
CA SER A 585 1.47 -19.30 59.71
C SER A 585 0.30 -18.35 59.39
N PRO A 586 -0.68 -18.15 60.30
CA PRO A 586 -1.94 -17.47 59.96
C PRO A 586 -1.81 -16.08 59.32
N ASN A 587 -0.77 -15.31 59.66
CA ASN A 587 -0.51 -13.97 59.12
C ASN A 587 0.98 -13.76 58.80
N HIS A 588 1.77 -14.82 58.66
CA HIS A 588 3.20 -14.70 58.38
C HIS A 588 3.70 -15.88 57.56
N CYS A 589 4.60 -15.62 56.61
CA CYS A 589 5.25 -16.65 55.80
C CYS A 589 6.70 -16.29 55.49
N ASP A 590 7.64 -17.17 55.85
CA ASP A 590 8.99 -17.19 55.26
C ASP A 590 8.89 -17.76 53.84
N TYR A 591 9.39 -17.05 52.83
CA TYR A 591 9.35 -17.51 51.44
C TYR A 591 10.73 -17.66 50.80
N GLN A 592 10.79 -18.56 49.82
CA GLN A 592 11.89 -18.69 48.86
C GLN A 592 11.37 -18.38 47.46
N ILE A 593 12.10 -17.56 46.71
CA ILE A 593 11.83 -17.35 45.29
C ILE A 593 12.71 -18.31 44.50
N LEU A 594 12.09 -19.25 43.80
CA LEU A 594 12.75 -20.12 42.84
C LEU A 594 12.42 -19.65 41.42
N ALA A 595 13.38 -19.73 40.50
CA ALA A 595 13.16 -19.34 39.11
C ALA A 595 13.64 -20.39 38.10
N TRP A 596 12.96 -20.39 36.97
CA TRP A 596 13.30 -21.17 35.78
C TRP A 596 13.46 -20.22 34.61
N ARG A 597 14.69 -20.11 34.12
CA ARG A 597 15.02 -19.28 32.97
C ARG A 597 14.37 -19.85 31.72
N ASN A 598 13.66 -19.02 30.96
CA ASN A 598 13.07 -19.38 29.67
C ASN A 598 14.16 -19.41 28.58
N THR A 599 14.44 -20.61 28.10
CA THR A 599 15.41 -20.88 27.02
C THR A 599 14.71 -21.39 25.75
N GLY A 600 13.37 -21.33 25.71
CA GLY A 600 12.57 -21.65 24.53
C GLY A 600 12.80 -20.68 23.37
N GLY A 601 12.05 -20.81 22.29
CA GLY A 601 12.14 -19.90 21.15
C GLY A 601 11.14 -20.21 20.06
N GLY A 602 11.06 -19.31 19.06
CA GLY A 602 10.11 -19.38 17.95
C GLY A 602 8.81 -18.63 18.22
N GLY A 603 8.08 -18.31 17.16
CA GLY A 603 6.80 -17.62 17.23
C GLY A 603 6.91 -16.13 17.51
N ALA A 604 8.10 -15.53 17.59
CA ALA A 604 8.25 -14.10 17.81
C ALA A 604 8.22 -13.28 16.52
N HIS A 605 8.39 -13.94 15.37
CA HIS A 605 8.43 -13.29 14.07
C HIS A 605 7.56 -14.02 13.06
N GLN A 606 6.81 -13.25 12.28
CA GLN A 606 5.99 -13.77 11.19
C GLN A 606 6.64 -13.46 9.83
N LYS A 607 6.37 -14.28 8.82
CA LYS A 607 6.97 -14.11 7.48
C LYS A 607 6.73 -12.71 6.91
N GLY A 608 5.51 -12.18 7.01
CA GLY A 608 5.20 -10.86 6.48
C GLY A 608 5.98 -9.72 7.12
N ASP A 609 6.51 -9.89 8.35
CA ASP A 609 7.34 -8.87 9.00
C ASP A 609 8.56 -8.54 8.15
N GLY A 610 9.09 -9.55 7.42
CA GLY A 610 10.24 -9.54 6.54
C GLY A 610 10.14 -8.63 5.31
N ALA A 611 8.92 -8.26 4.92
CA ALA A 611 8.69 -7.62 3.63
C ALA A 611 9.14 -6.16 3.60
N ARG A 612 9.95 -5.83 2.58
CA ARG A 612 10.42 -4.50 2.22
C ARG A 612 10.33 -4.35 0.70
N TRP A 613 10.37 -3.10 0.24
CA TRP A 613 10.17 -2.74 -1.16
C TRP A 613 11.08 -1.58 -1.50
N CYS A 614 11.76 -1.66 -2.63
CA CYS A 614 12.58 -0.59 -3.17
C CYS A 614 13.07 -0.96 -4.57
N ASP A 615 13.26 -0.01 -5.46
CA ASP A 615 13.91 -0.24 -6.74
C ASP A 615 15.42 -0.46 -6.56
N MET A 616 15.82 -1.71 -6.34
CA MET A 616 17.23 -2.07 -6.13
C MET A 616 18.02 -2.06 -7.45
N THR A 617 17.33 -1.98 -8.59
CA THR A 617 17.92 -2.10 -9.94
C THR A 617 17.97 -0.80 -10.72
N GLY A 618 17.23 0.22 -10.30
CA GLY A 618 17.07 1.49 -11.02
C GLY A 618 16.21 1.36 -12.27
N THR A 619 15.31 0.37 -12.30
CA THR A 619 14.44 0.12 -13.45
C THR A 619 13.20 0.99 -13.46
N GLY A 620 12.88 1.67 -12.37
CA GLY A 620 11.64 2.38 -12.08
C GLY A 620 10.57 1.51 -11.42
N ASN A 621 10.85 0.22 -11.15
CA ASN A 621 9.93 -0.69 -10.47
C ASN A 621 10.51 -1.09 -9.11
N ASP A 622 9.67 -1.10 -8.07
CA ASP A 622 10.09 -1.65 -6.79
C ASP A 622 10.34 -3.16 -6.90
N ASP A 623 11.47 -3.59 -6.35
CA ASP A 623 11.82 -4.98 -6.08
C ASP A 623 11.29 -5.40 -4.71
N TYR A 624 10.98 -6.69 -4.57
CA TYR A 624 10.65 -7.26 -3.26
C TYR A 624 11.92 -7.61 -2.52
N VAL A 625 12.14 -6.98 -1.38
CA VAL A 625 13.28 -7.25 -0.51
C VAL A 625 12.77 -7.96 0.75
N PHE A 626 13.37 -9.10 1.06
CA PHE A 626 13.05 -9.86 2.27
C PHE A 626 14.21 -9.79 3.25
N ILE A 627 13.95 -9.24 4.44
CA ILE A 627 14.91 -9.23 5.55
C ILE A 627 14.43 -10.22 6.59
N ASP A 628 15.10 -11.36 6.71
CA ASP A 628 14.70 -12.39 7.68
C ASP A 628 14.90 -11.96 9.14
N HIS A 629 14.41 -12.77 10.10
CA HIS A 629 14.51 -12.48 11.53
C HIS A 629 15.96 -12.42 12.06
N THR A 630 16.94 -12.91 11.28
CA THR A 630 18.37 -12.82 11.57
C THR A 630 19.07 -11.68 10.84
N SER A 631 18.31 -10.84 10.12
CA SER A 631 18.82 -9.70 9.34
C SER A 631 19.64 -10.08 8.11
N LYS A 632 19.33 -11.20 7.46
CA LYS A 632 19.84 -11.51 6.11
C LYS A 632 18.90 -10.95 5.05
N LEU A 633 19.46 -10.24 4.09
CA LEU A 633 18.74 -9.56 3.04
C LEU A 633 18.75 -10.40 1.76
N THR A 634 17.55 -10.75 1.29
CA THR A 634 17.31 -11.42 0.00
C THR A 634 16.59 -10.45 -0.93
N ILE A 635 17.06 -10.34 -2.18
CA ILE A 635 16.37 -9.56 -3.22
C ILE A 635 15.62 -10.52 -4.15
N PHE A 636 14.36 -10.20 -4.39
CA PHE A 636 13.52 -10.79 -5.42
C PHE A 636 13.29 -9.72 -6.49
N ARG A 637 14.06 -9.80 -7.57
CA ARG A 637 14.04 -8.78 -8.61
C ARG A 637 12.73 -8.83 -9.41
N ASN A 638 12.10 -7.69 -9.60
CA ASN A 638 10.94 -7.49 -10.44
C ASN A 638 11.34 -7.67 -11.91
N ARG A 639 10.58 -8.49 -12.66
CA ARG A 639 10.85 -8.76 -14.08
C ARG A 639 10.23 -7.74 -15.03
N ASN A 640 9.32 -6.91 -14.53
CA ASN A 640 8.56 -6.00 -15.36
C ASN A 640 9.44 -4.82 -15.82
N ALA A 641 9.14 -4.29 -17.01
CA ALA A 641 9.71 -3.04 -17.50
C ALA A 641 8.63 -1.95 -17.42
N PRO A 642 8.87 -0.78 -16.80
CA PRO A 642 7.85 0.26 -16.71
C PRO A 642 7.34 0.72 -18.08
N PRO A 643 6.07 1.15 -18.19
CA PRO A 643 5.02 1.14 -17.16
C PRO A 643 4.26 -0.21 -17.11
N ASN A 644 4.88 -1.32 -17.55
CA ASN A 644 4.18 -2.60 -17.68
C ASN A 644 3.87 -3.17 -16.29
N THR A 645 2.59 -3.33 -16.04
CA THR A 645 2.02 -3.85 -14.80
C THR A 645 1.60 -5.31 -14.89
N ASP A 646 1.73 -5.96 -16.05
CA ASP A 646 1.43 -7.38 -16.21
C ASP A 646 2.52 -8.19 -15.50
N TYR A 647 2.30 -8.41 -14.21
CA TYR A 647 3.26 -9.07 -13.33
C TYR A 647 3.67 -10.44 -13.88
N SER A 648 4.95 -10.52 -14.26
CA SER A 648 5.56 -11.68 -14.93
C SER A 648 6.38 -12.58 -13.99
N GLY A 649 6.43 -12.27 -12.69
CA GLY A 649 7.11 -13.04 -11.66
C GLY A 649 8.32 -12.34 -11.04
N TRP A 650 8.92 -13.00 -10.05
CA TRP A 650 10.15 -12.58 -9.39
C TRP A 650 11.37 -13.38 -9.86
N VAL A 651 12.56 -12.79 -9.78
CA VAL A 651 13.84 -13.52 -9.86
C VAL A 651 14.46 -13.53 -8.47
N ASP A 652 14.50 -14.69 -7.81
CA ASP A 652 15.18 -14.87 -6.52
C ASP A 652 16.70 -14.75 -6.72
N LYS A 653 17.32 -13.75 -6.08
CA LYS A 653 18.76 -13.46 -6.18
C LYS A 653 19.58 -14.05 -5.04
N GLY A 654 18.95 -14.82 -4.16
CA GLY A 654 19.59 -15.33 -2.96
C GLY A 654 19.78 -14.27 -1.88
N VAL A 655 20.43 -14.68 -0.80
CA VAL A 655 20.92 -13.74 0.22
C VAL A 655 22.05 -12.94 -0.40
N VAL A 656 21.86 -11.64 -0.54
CA VAL A 656 22.82 -10.72 -1.17
C VAL A 656 23.65 -9.95 -0.14
N LEU A 657 23.16 -9.81 1.08
CA LEU A 657 23.85 -9.13 2.19
C LEU A 657 23.49 -9.77 3.53
N ASP A 658 24.49 -10.06 4.36
CA ASP A 658 24.32 -10.59 5.71
C ASP A 658 24.60 -9.49 6.74
N LEU A 659 23.56 -9.07 7.45
CA LEU A 659 23.62 -8.04 8.49
C LEU A 659 23.34 -8.63 9.88
N SER A 660 23.65 -9.92 10.07
CA SER A 660 23.47 -10.62 11.35
C SER A 660 23.99 -9.82 12.54
N GLY A 661 23.16 -9.71 13.58
CA GLY A 661 23.43 -8.90 14.77
C GLY A 661 22.90 -7.46 14.68
N THR A 662 22.41 -7.02 13.52
CA THR A 662 21.70 -5.74 13.37
C THR A 662 20.22 -5.95 13.64
N SER A 663 19.57 -5.08 14.41
CA SER A 663 18.11 -5.14 14.59
C SER A 663 17.40 -4.80 13.27
N ARG A 664 16.32 -5.50 12.94
CA ARG A 664 15.56 -5.26 11.70
C ARG A 664 14.96 -3.85 11.61
N GLY A 665 14.64 -3.23 12.75
CA GLY A 665 14.18 -1.84 12.82
C GLY A 665 15.25 -0.80 12.45
N ALA A 666 16.53 -1.22 12.42
CA ALA A 666 17.65 -0.37 12.04
C ALA A 666 17.91 -0.37 10.52
N ILE A 667 17.29 -1.27 9.76
CA ILE A 667 17.60 -1.49 8.34
C ILE A 667 16.50 -0.86 7.48
N HIS A 668 16.90 0.09 6.66
CA HIS A 668 16.04 0.84 5.75
C HIS A 668 16.57 0.75 4.32
N LEU A 669 15.70 1.05 3.36
CA LEU A 669 16.03 1.06 1.94
C LEU A 669 15.63 2.41 1.35
N GLY A 670 16.45 2.94 0.47
CA GLY A 670 16.18 4.19 -0.25
C GLY A 670 17.41 4.65 -1.02
N ASP A 671 17.18 5.37 -2.13
CA ASP A 671 18.26 5.92 -2.96
C ASP A 671 18.93 7.09 -2.24
N TRP A 672 20.09 6.85 -1.59
CA TRP A 672 20.77 7.87 -0.80
C TRP A 672 21.65 8.76 -1.67
N ASP A 673 22.28 8.22 -2.72
CA ASP A 673 23.20 8.96 -3.57
C ASP A 673 22.59 9.48 -4.88
N GLY A 674 21.32 9.18 -5.16
CA GLY A 674 20.55 9.68 -6.30
C GLY A 674 20.90 8.98 -7.61
N ASP A 675 21.46 7.76 -7.57
CA ASP A 675 21.86 7.02 -8.78
C ASP A 675 20.71 6.20 -9.41
N GLY A 676 19.51 6.30 -8.84
CA GLY A 676 18.29 5.61 -9.22
C GLY A 676 18.09 4.26 -8.53
N LYS A 677 19.10 3.72 -7.82
CA LYS A 677 18.98 2.45 -7.08
C LYS A 677 18.84 2.73 -5.59
N CYS A 678 18.03 1.91 -4.94
CA CYS A 678 17.97 1.94 -3.50
C CYS A 678 19.24 1.37 -2.85
N ASP A 679 19.73 2.07 -1.84
CA ASP A 679 20.81 1.66 -0.97
C ASP A 679 20.30 1.01 0.31
N VAL A 680 21.17 0.29 1.01
CA VAL A 680 20.87 -0.27 2.34
C VAL A 680 21.41 0.67 3.41
N ILE A 681 20.50 1.29 4.17
CA ILE A 681 20.79 2.28 5.20
C ILE A 681 20.63 1.64 6.59
N ILE A 682 21.68 1.74 7.41
CA ILE A 682 21.71 1.20 8.78
C ILE A 682 21.74 2.35 9.78
N THR A 683 20.78 2.37 10.70
CA THR A 683 20.63 3.46 11.67
C THR A 683 20.91 3.01 13.09
N ASP A 684 21.67 3.79 13.84
CA ASP A 684 21.82 3.58 15.28
C ASP A 684 20.59 4.11 16.04
N LYS A 685 20.03 3.26 16.92
CA LYS A 685 18.78 3.55 17.65
C LYS A 685 18.86 4.81 18.51
N LYS A 686 20.01 5.02 19.16
CA LYS A 686 20.18 6.03 20.21
C LYS A 686 20.65 7.37 19.66
N THR A 687 21.61 7.32 18.73
CA THR A 687 22.31 8.49 18.22
C THR A 687 21.77 8.98 16.88
N GLY A 688 21.02 8.14 16.14
CA GLY A 688 20.60 8.45 14.79
C GLY A 688 21.74 8.49 13.77
N SER A 689 22.93 7.97 14.11
CA SER A 689 24.02 7.87 13.13
C SER A 689 23.62 6.91 12.00
N LEU A 690 24.01 7.24 10.76
CA LEU A 690 23.67 6.48 9.56
C LEU A 690 24.93 5.92 8.90
N ASP A 691 24.93 4.62 8.63
CA ASP A 691 25.87 3.96 7.73
C ASP A 691 25.14 3.47 6.48
N VAL A 692 25.77 3.56 5.32
CA VAL A 692 25.17 3.17 4.03
C VAL A 692 26.05 2.12 3.34
N TYR A 693 25.39 1.13 2.75
CA TYR A 693 25.95 0.25 1.74
C TYR A 693 25.38 0.67 0.39
N PHE A 694 26.22 1.27 -0.46
CA PHE A 694 25.81 1.71 -1.79
C PHE A 694 25.61 0.51 -2.70
N THR A 695 24.42 0.38 -3.27
CA THR A 695 24.01 -0.76 -4.09
C THR A 695 24.56 -0.62 -5.50
N ARG A 696 25.09 -1.72 -6.05
CA ARG A 696 25.42 -1.84 -7.47
C ARG A 696 24.75 -3.07 -8.04
N TRP A 697 24.12 -2.90 -9.19
CA TRP A 697 23.54 -4.00 -9.96
C TRP A 697 24.15 -4.02 -11.36
N ASP A 698 24.73 -5.16 -11.74
CA ASP A 698 25.22 -5.40 -13.09
C ASP A 698 24.12 -6.07 -13.91
N GLN A 699 23.53 -5.33 -14.85
CA GLN A 699 22.47 -5.82 -15.73
C GLN A 699 22.91 -7.01 -16.61
N THR A 700 24.20 -7.12 -16.94
CA THR A 700 24.71 -8.17 -17.83
C THR A 700 24.77 -9.51 -17.12
N THR A 701 25.25 -9.51 -15.88
CA THR A 701 25.35 -10.73 -15.06
C THR A 701 24.12 -10.95 -14.15
N ASP A 702 23.24 -9.95 -14.07
CA ASP A 702 22.12 -9.87 -13.13
C ASP A 702 22.60 -10.09 -11.68
N MET A 703 23.72 -9.47 -11.28
CA MET A 703 24.31 -9.65 -9.96
C MET A 703 24.32 -8.36 -9.16
N PHE A 704 24.07 -8.48 -7.84
CA PHE A 704 24.17 -7.41 -6.88
C PHE A 704 25.54 -7.42 -6.20
N SER A 705 26.07 -6.22 -5.95
CA SER A 705 27.25 -6.00 -5.10
C SER A 705 27.06 -4.72 -4.30
N PHE A 706 27.79 -4.58 -3.20
CA PHE A 706 27.63 -3.47 -2.26
C PHE A 706 28.98 -2.82 -1.97
N SER A 707 28.99 -1.50 -1.74
CA SER A 707 30.17 -0.84 -1.18
C SER A 707 30.49 -1.38 0.22
N PRO A 708 31.71 -1.12 0.73
CA PRO A 708 31.94 -1.18 2.17
C PRO A 708 30.95 -0.29 2.93
N ARG A 709 30.59 -0.71 4.15
CA ARG A 709 29.78 0.08 5.09
C ARG A 709 30.42 1.44 5.32
N THR A 710 29.71 2.52 4.97
CA THR A 710 30.26 3.87 5.01
C THR A 710 29.42 4.77 5.92
N ARG A 711 30.06 5.41 6.90
CA ARG A 711 29.42 6.42 7.76
C ARG A 711 29.10 7.68 6.95
N VAL A 712 27.81 8.00 6.83
CA VAL A 712 27.35 9.22 6.11
C VAL A 712 26.78 10.28 7.07
N VAL A 713 26.30 9.87 8.25
CA VAL A 713 25.83 10.78 9.30
C VAL A 713 26.35 10.32 10.66
N SER A 714 27.06 11.19 11.38
CA SER A 714 27.64 10.87 12.69
C SER A 714 26.63 10.88 13.84
N SER A 715 25.57 11.68 13.72
CA SER A 715 24.48 11.81 14.70
C SER A 715 23.28 12.48 14.05
N GLY A 716 22.07 12.14 14.48
CA GLY A 716 20.84 12.64 13.89
C GLY A 716 19.63 12.49 14.79
N CYS A 717 18.57 11.89 14.25
CA CYS A 717 17.33 11.62 14.94
C CYS A 717 17.51 10.65 16.11
N THR A 718 17.13 11.07 17.31
CA THR A 718 17.22 10.26 18.54
C THR A 718 15.90 9.60 18.93
N GLN A 719 14.88 9.64 18.06
CA GLN A 719 13.55 9.07 18.32
C GLN A 719 13.52 7.53 18.27
N GLY A 720 14.56 6.91 17.68
CA GLY A 720 14.73 5.45 17.64
C GLY A 720 13.58 4.72 16.97
N TRP A 721 13.17 3.59 17.57
CA TRP A 721 12.00 2.78 17.20
C TRP A 721 11.47 2.05 18.43
N GLY A 722 10.18 1.74 18.46
CA GLY A 722 9.57 0.95 19.53
C GLY A 722 9.54 -0.54 19.21
N VAL A 723 8.46 -1.21 19.62
CA VAL A 723 8.36 -2.68 19.62
C VAL A 723 7.70 -3.23 18.35
N GLY A 724 6.69 -2.52 17.84
CA GLY A 724 5.97 -2.92 16.64
C GLY A 724 6.82 -2.77 15.36
N PRO A 725 6.58 -3.57 14.31
CA PRO A 725 7.38 -3.58 13.08
C PRO A 725 7.33 -2.26 12.31
N THR A 726 6.37 -1.40 12.65
CA THR A 726 6.11 -0.13 11.98
C THR A 726 6.31 1.08 12.89
N ASP A 727 6.61 0.90 14.18
CA ASP A 727 6.91 1.98 15.11
C ASP A 727 8.36 2.46 14.92
N LEU A 728 8.61 3.21 13.84
CA LEU A 728 9.94 3.78 13.53
C LEU A 728 9.90 5.31 13.67
N GLY A 729 10.77 5.84 14.53
CA GLY A 729 11.07 7.26 14.62
C GLY A 729 12.00 7.76 13.53
N ILE A 730 12.72 6.87 12.84
CA ILE A 730 13.56 7.21 11.68
C ILE A 730 12.88 6.72 10.41
N ARG A 731 12.72 7.60 9.42
CA ARG A 731 12.13 7.31 8.10
C ARG A 731 12.94 7.95 6.98
N PHE A 732 12.80 7.38 5.79
CA PHE A 732 13.42 7.87 4.56
C PHE A 732 12.37 7.99 3.47
N ALA A 733 12.29 9.16 2.85
CA ALA A 733 11.38 9.44 1.73
C ALA A 733 11.86 10.69 0.98
N ASP A 734 11.65 10.75 -0.34
CA ASP A 734 11.98 11.92 -1.15
C ASP A 734 10.90 13.00 -0.97
N ILE A 735 11.14 13.96 -0.07
CA ILE A 735 10.17 15.00 0.29
C ILE A 735 10.20 16.16 -0.71
N ASP A 736 11.31 16.40 -1.41
CA ASP A 736 11.45 17.54 -2.32
C ASP A 736 11.51 17.20 -3.82
N GLY A 737 11.48 15.91 -4.15
CA GLY A 737 11.35 15.38 -5.50
C GLY A 737 12.66 15.35 -6.29
N ASP A 738 13.81 15.34 -5.60
CA ASP A 738 15.12 15.32 -6.24
C ASP A 738 15.68 13.89 -6.49
N ARG A 739 14.86 12.88 -6.19
CA ARG A 739 15.13 11.43 -6.28
C ARG A 739 16.12 10.89 -5.26
N ARG A 740 16.52 11.69 -4.27
CA ARG A 740 17.20 11.18 -3.08
C ARG A 740 16.21 11.03 -1.95
N VAL A 741 16.37 9.99 -1.15
CA VAL A 741 15.61 9.90 0.10
C VAL A 741 16.14 10.90 1.13
N ASP A 742 15.23 11.62 1.77
CA ASP A 742 15.52 12.55 2.85
C ASP A 742 15.51 11.86 4.21
N TYR A 743 16.22 12.44 5.19
CA TYR A 743 16.35 11.86 6.52
C TYR A 743 15.33 12.47 7.50
N LEU A 744 14.32 11.69 7.85
CA LEU A 744 13.17 12.14 8.64
C LEU A 744 13.20 11.59 10.06
N CYS A 745 12.76 12.42 11.00
CA CYS A 745 12.68 12.15 12.43
C CYS A 745 11.25 12.38 12.94
N LEU A 746 10.58 11.28 13.27
CA LEU A 746 9.19 11.22 13.72
C LEU A 746 9.11 11.08 15.25
N GLU A 747 8.43 12.06 15.86
CA GLU A 747 8.01 11.99 17.26
C GLU A 747 6.82 11.04 17.44
N PRO A 748 6.55 10.54 18.66
CA PRO A 748 5.45 9.59 18.92
C PRO A 748 4.06 10.05 18.41
N ASN A 749 3.81 11.35 18.39
CA ASN A 749 2.57 11.94 17.90
C ASN A 749 2.54 12.23 16.37
N GLY A 750 3.54 11.74 15.63
CA GLY A 750 3.63 11.91 14.18
C GLY A 750 4.16 13.27 13.71
N ARG A 751 4.65 14.14 14.61
CA ARG A 751 5.38 15.36 14.19
C ARG A 751 6.66 14.95 13.46
N VAL A 752 6.92 15.58 12.32
CA VAL A 752 8.08 15.26 11.47
C VAL A 752 9.06 16.44 11.46
N THR A 753 10.29 16.16 11.87
CA THR A 753 11.45 17.03 11.65
C THR A 753 12.45 16.31 10.74
N GLY A 754 13.43 17.00 10.15
CA GLY A 754 14.40 16.27 9.33
C GLY A 754 15.34 17.13 8.48
N TRP A 755 16.09 16.43 7.64
CA TRP A 755 17.07 17.01 6.73
C TRP A 755 16.77 16.59 5.29
N LEU A 756 16.89 17.53 4.36
CA LEU A 756 16.94 17.19 2.94
C LEU A 756 18.32 16.65 2.59
N ASN A 757 18.36 15.53 1.88
CA ASN A 757 19.59 14.89 1.46
C ASN A 757 20.04 15.41 0.09
N LYS A 758 20.81 16.50 0.09
CA LYS A 758 21.32 17.09 -1.14
C LYS A 758 22.67 16.50 -1.54
N PRO A 759 23.04 16.55 -2.83
CA PRO A 759 24.39 16.19 -3.26
C PRO A 759 25.48 17.05 -2.59
N SER A 760 25.14 18.24 -2.09
CA SER A 760 26.00 19.09 -1.28
C SER A 760 26.10 18.70 0.21
N GLY A 761 25.37 17.66 0.64
CA GLY A 761 25.20 17.24 2.03
C GLY A 761 23.83 17.59 2.62
N LEU A 762 23.60 17.12 3.85
CA LEU A 762 22.33 17.27 4.56
C LEU A 762 21.98 18.75 4.86
N GLN A 763 20.72 19.11 4.64
CA GLN A 763 20.17 20.45 4.92
C GLN A 763 19.01 20.36 5.90
N TRP A 764 19.20 20.86 7.12
CA TRP A 764 18.15 20.86 8.16
C TRP A 764 16.93 21.70 7.76
N GLN A 765 15.73 21.15 7.91
CA GLN A 765 14.46 21.80 7.55
C GLN A 765 13.56 22.15 8.74
N SER A 766 14.08 22.04 9.97
CA SER A 766 13.26 22.16 11.17
C SER A 766 12.08 21.17 11.11
N GLN A 767 10.84 21.67 11.24
CA GLN A 767 9.63 20.88 11.14
C GLN A 767 9.20 20.76 9.67
N ILE A 768 9.32 19.56 9.11
CA ILE A 768 8.81 19.21 7.77
C ILE A 768 7.28 19.15 7.78
N LYS A 769 6.70 18.56 8.85
CA LYS A 769 5.25 18.46 9.03
C LYS A 769 4.86 18.55 10.51
N PHE A 770 3.85 19.35 10.81
CA PHE A 770 3.21 19.40 12.14
C PHE A 770 2.47 18.09 12.48
N SER A 771 2.29 17.81 13.77
CA SER A 771 1.60 16.59 14.23
C SER A 771 0.09 16.62 13.94
N GLU A 772 -0.42 15.51 13.41
CA GLU A 772 -1.88 15.24 13.31
C GLU A 772 -2.45 14.59 14.59
N LYS A 773 -1.65 14.55 15.67
CA LYS A 773 -1.95 13.88 16.96
C LYS A 773 -2.31 12.41 16.79
N ARG A 774 -1.63 11.73 15.87
CA ARG A 774 -1.77 10.31 15.57
C ARG A 774 -0.46 9.61 15.91
N ASP A 775 -0.54 8.33 16.22
CA ASP A 775 0.65 7.54 16.49
C ASP A 775 1.52 7.39 15.23
N ARG A 776 2.85 7.51 15.41
CA ARG A 776 3.83 7.39 14.33
C ARG A 776 3.89 5.99 13.71
N ALA A 777 3.48 4.96 14.43
CA ALA A 777 3.43 3.59 13.91
C ALA A 777 2.47 3.48 12.70
N GLU A 778 1.47 4.34 12.62
CA GLU A 778 0.46 4.39 11.56
C GLU A 778 0.85 5.32 10.41
N HIS A 779 1.99 6.02 10.48
CA HIS A 779 2.43 6.93 9.43
C HIS A 779 3.33 6.27 8.38
N ARG A 780 3.07 6.57 7.10
CA ARG A 780 3.87 6.15 5.93
C ARG A 780 4.15 7.34 5.02
N PHE A 781 5.13 7.17 4.14
CA PHE A 781 5.45 8.12 3.08
C PHE A 781 5.47 7.37 1.76
N ALA A 782 4.77 7.88 0.75
CA ALA A 782 4.75 7.31 -0.59
C ALA A 782 4.18 8.35 -1.58
N ASP A 783 4.63 8.35 -2.83
CA ASP A 783 4.07 9.23 -3.87
C ASP A 783 2.71 8.67 -4.35
N VAL A 784 1.60 9.27 -3.92
CA VAL A 784 0.24 8.79 -4.21
C VAL A 784 -0.28 9.35 -5.53
N ASN A 785 0.09 10.59 -5.86
CA ASN A 785 -0.41 11.31 -7.02
C ASN A 785 0.50 11.22 -8.26
N GLY A 786 1.74 10.76 -8.11
CA GLY A 786 2.74 10.58 -9.15
C GLY A 786 3.57 11.83 -9.46
N ASP A 787 3.61 12.81 -8.55
CA ASP A 787 4.26 14.11 -8.79
C ASP A 787 5.76 14.14 -8.49
N GLY A 788 6.31 13.00 -8.05
CA GLY A 788 7.71 12.79 -7.71
C GLY A 788 8.04 13.10 -6.26
N ARG A 789 7.11 13.63 -5.46
CA ARG A 789 7.31 13.87 -4.02
C ARG A 789 6.53 12.86 -3.21
N ALA A 790 7.13 12.40 -2.12
CA ALA A 790 6.45 11.53 -1.18
C ALA A 790 5.35 12.30 -0.43
N ASP A 791 4.14 11.74 -0.46
CA ASP A 791 2.99 12.21 0.31
C ASP A 791 3.01 11.63 1.73
N PHE A 792 2.27 12.25 2.64
CA PHE A 792 2.15 11.78 4.02
C PHE A 792 0.86 10.99 4.19
N LEU A 793 0.96 9.79 4.76
CA LEU A 793 -0.16 8.87 4.92
C LEU A 793 -0.38 8.58 6.40
N TRP A 794 -1.64 8.49 6.82
CA TRP A 794 -2.06 7.86 8.07
C TRP A 794 -2.91 6.64 7.75
N VAL A 795 -2.47 5.47 8.21
CA VAL A 795 -3.09 4.18 7.92
C VAL A 795 -3.86 3.72 9.15
N ASP A 796 -5.18 3.59 9.03
CA ASP A 796 -5.99 3.09 10.14
C ASP A 796 -5.59 1.65 10.51
N ARG A 797 -5.25 1.45 11.78
CA ARG A 797 -4.71 0.19 12.28
C ARG A 797 -5.68 -0.99 12.09
N PHE A 798 -6.99 -0.78 12.24
CA PHE A 798 -8.00 -1.84 12.17
C PHE A 798 -8.40 -2.18 10.74
N THR A 799 -8.62 -1.15 9.94
CA THR A 799 -9.32 -1.25 8.67
C THR A 799 -8.41 -1.11 7.47
N GLY A 800 -7.23 -0.52 7.67
CA GLY A 800 -6.30 -0.14 6.62
C GLY A 800 -6.76 1.06 5.78
N GLU A 801 -7.90 1.68 6.13
CA GLU A 801 -8.34 2.90 5.46
C GLU A 801 -7.25 3.96 5.62
N THR A 802 -6.83 4.58 4.52
CA THR A 802 -5.66 5.47 4.53
C THR A 802 -6.06 6.90 4.19
N GLU A 803 -5.84 7.80 5.15
CA GLU A 803 -5.93 9.24 4.96
C GLU A 803 -4.61 9.78 4.39
N VAL A 804 -4.70 10.68 3.42
CA VAL A 804 -3.54 11.17 2.66
C VAL A 804 -3.48 12.69 2.71
N TRP A 805 -2.26 13.22 2.82
CA TRP A 805 -1.93 14.62 2.62
C TRP A 805 -0.93 14.74 1.48
N TYR A 806 -1.30 15.44 0.42
CA TYR A 806 -0.40 15.66 -0.70
C TYR A 806 0.69 16.65 -0.35
N ASN A 807 1.92 16.33 -0.74
CA ASN A 807 3.06 17.20 -0.60
C ASN A 807 3.11 18.20 -1.76
N MET A 808 2.69 19.43 -1.49
CA MET A 808 2.65 20.50 -2.48
C MET A 808 3.99 21.25 -2.60
N GLY A 809 5.05 20.74 -1.98
CA GLY A 809 6.39 21.29 -1.99
C GLY A 809 6.67 22.34 -0.90
N PRO A 810 7.87 22.94 -0.93
CA PRO A 810 8.33 23.87 0.10
C PRO A 810 7.46 25.11 0.21
N ARG A 811 6.82 25.30 1.36
CA ARG A 811 6.05 26.49 1.71
C ARG A 811 5.80 26.51 3.20
N GLN A 812 6.25 27.58 3.86
CA GLN A 812 6.08 27.74 5.31
C GLN A 812 4.60 27.97 5.66
N ILE A 813 3.94 26.98 6.25
CA ILE A 813 2.53 27.03 6.67
C ILE A 813 2.38 26.34 8.03
N SER A 814 1.77 27.02 9.00
CA SER A 814 1.48 26.46 10.34
C SER A 814 2.70 25.85 11.04
N GLY A 815 3.89 26.43 10.82
CA GLY A 815 5.16 25.95 11.36
C GLY A 815 5.81 24.78 10.59
N SER A 816 5.15 24.21 9.59
CA SER A 816 5.76 23.24 8.66
C SER A 816 6.51 23.96 7.54
N SER A 817 7.65 23.42 7.13
CA SER A 817 8.44 23.92 5.98
C SER A 817 7.90 23.51 4.62
N PHE A 818 7.00 22.52 4.59
CA PHE A 818 6.29 22.05 3.40
C PHE A 818 4.77 22.25 3.55
N TRP A 819 4.10 22.50 2.43
CA TRP A 819 2.64 22.55 2.39
C TRP A 819 2.07 21.16 2.16
N TRP A 820 1.29 20.70 3.14
CA TRP A 820 0.59 19.42 3.12
C TRP A 820 -0.91 19.65 2.91
N GLU A 821 -1.44 19.27 1.76
CA GLU A 821 -2.85 19.43 1.42
C GLU A 821 -3.66 18.19 1.82
N PRO A 822 -4.58 18.26 2.79
CA PRO A 822 -5.39 17.10 3.19
C PRO A 822 -6.35 16.67 2.08
N LYS A 823 -6.34 15.38 1.74
CA LYS A 823 -7.22 14.78 0.72
C LYS A 823 -8.26 13.82 1.30
N GLY A 824 -8.19 13.55 2.61
CA GLY A 824 -9.05 12.56 3.26
C GLY A 824 -8.67 11.13 2.85
N LYS A 825 -9.64 10.21 2.90
CA LYS A 825 -9.40 8.79 2.61
C LYS A 825 -9.23 8.54 1.11
N LEU A 826 -8.07 8.05 0.69
CA LEU A 826 -7.80 7.75 -0.73
C LEU A 826 -7.56 6.26 -1.01
N TYR A 827 -7.04 5.49 -0.05
CA TYR A 827 -6.98 4.04 -0.17
C TYR A 827 -8.10 3.39 0.62
N GLN A 828 -8.86 2.53 -0.07
CA GLN A 828 -9.80 1.62 0.57
C GLN A 828 -9.02 0.45 1.16
N GLY A 829 -8.90 0.40 2.48
CA GLY A 829 -8.07 -0.61 3.16
C GLY A 829 -8.49 -2.04 2.83
N ALA A 830 -7.53 -2.93 2.61
CA ALA A 830 -7.78 -4.35 2.33
C ALA A 830 -7.45 -5.29 3.50
N SER A 831 -6.65 -4.83 4.47
CA SER A 831 -6.25 -5.57 5.68
C SER A 831 -6.00 -4.56 6.82
N MET A 832 -5.66 -5.02 8.01
CA MET A 832 -5.16 -4.18 9.10
C MET A 832 -3.89 -3.42 8.68
N GLY A 833 -3.69 -2.22 9.25
CA GLY A 833 -2.71 -1.25 8.76
C GLY A 833 -1.26 -1.74 8.77
N GLU A 834 -0.88 -2.60 9.72
CA GLU A 834 0.48 -3.16 9.81
C GLU A 834 0.83 -4.12 8.66
N ASN A 835 -0.18 -4.66 7.96
CA ASN A 835 0.03 -5.55 6.81
C ASN A 835 0.07 -4.79 5.47
N LEU A 836 -0.12 -3.46 5.49
CA LEU A 836 -0.17 -2.63 4.29
C LEU A 836 1.18 -1.99 3.97
N HIS A 837 1.54 -2.07 2.69
CA HIS A 837 2.68 -1.42 2.08
C HIS A 837 2.22 -0.54 0.92
N PHE A 838 2.96 0.54 0.65
CA PHE A 838 2.68 1.49 -0.42
C PHE A 838 3.90 1.55 -1.33
N VAL A 839 3.76 1.09 -2.57
CA VAL A 839 4.90 0.67 -3.42
C VAL A 839 4.68 1.05 -4.88
N ASN A 840 5.72 1.26 -5.66
CA ASN A 840 5.63 1.49 -7.11
C ASN A 840 5.91 0.18 -7.87
N LEU A 841 4.96 -0.76 -7.86
CA LEU A 841 5.15 -2.08 -8.52
C LEU A 841 4.91 -2.03 -10.03
N GLY A 842 4.09 -1.10 -10.49
CA GLY A 842 3.77 -0.92 -11.91
C GLY A 842 4.71 0.03 -12.66
N GLY A 843 5.63 0.70 -11.97
CA GLY A 843 6.55 1.67 -12.57
C GLY A 843 5.82 2.89 -13.13
N GLN A 844 4.72 3.24 -12.48
CA GLN A 844 3.88 4.40 -12.81
C GLN A 844 4.28 5.63 -11.98
N ASP A 845 5.29 5.48 -11.12
CA ASP A 845 5.72 6.47 -10.11
C ASP A 845 4.62 6.78 -9.09
N ARG A 846 3.65 5.86 -8.96
CA ARG A 846 2.50 6.00 -8.07
C ARG A 846 2.43 4.82 -7.14
N ALA A 847 2.12 5.10 -5.89
CA ALA A 847 2.02 4.11 -4.84
C ALA A 847 0.77 3.24 -5.02
N ASP A 848 0.98 1.98 -5.38
CA ASP A 848 0.03 0.89 -5.25
C ASP A 848 -0.11 0.49 -3.77
N MET A 849 -1.26 -0.07 -3.38
CA MET A 849 -1.41 -0.67 -2.05
C MET A 849 -1.14 -2.18 -2.15
N VAL A 850 -0.19 -2.67 -1.37
CA VAL A 850 0.11 -4.11 -1.25
C VAL A 850 -0.20 -4.60 0.15
N VAL A 851 -0.97 -5.69 0.22
CA VAL A 851 -1.15 -6.46 1.44
C VAL A 851 -0.13 -7.58 1.45
N VAL A 852 0.60 -7.76 2.56
CA VAL A 852 1.39 -8.96 2.83
C VAL A 852 0.79 -9.69 4.02
N GLU A 853 0.36 -10.93 3.80
CA GLU A 853 -0.18 -11.79 4.84
C GLU A 853 0.93 -12.16 5.84
N PRO A 854 0.77 -11.86 7.15
CA PRO A 854 1.85 -12.00 8.11
C PRO A 854 2.30 -13.45 8.27
N LYS A 855 1.38 -14.42 8.41
CA LYS A 855 1.75 -15.82 8.65
C LYS A 855 2.38 -16.50 7.44
N THR A 856 1.86 -16.25 6.23
CA THR A 856 2.24 -17.02 5.03
C THR A 856 3.27 -16.32 4.15
N GLY A 857 3.34 -14.98 4.21
CA GLY A 857 4.12 -14.15 3.28
C GLY A 857 3.48 -14.00 1.89
N LEU A 858 2.24 -14.49 1.69
CA LEU A 858 1.49 -14.26 0.46
C LEU A 858 1.10 -12.78 0.34
N GLY A 859 0.93 -12.27 -0.87
CA GLY A 859 0.68 -10.85 -1.05
C GLY A 859 -0.07 -10.47 -2.31
N TRP A 860 -0.87 -9.41 -2.21
CA TRP A 860 -1.80 -8.94 -3.23
C TRP A 860 -1.69 -7.43 -3.41
N VAL A 861 -1.77 -6.96 -4.66
CA VAL A 861 -1.69 -5.55 -5.03
C VAL A 861 -3.03 -5.00 -5.51
N TRP A 862 -3.32 -3.77 -5.09
CA TRP A 862 -4.35 -2.88 -5.59
C TRP A 862 -3.69 -1.73 -6.32
N PHE A 863 -3.81 -1.72 -7.64
CA PHE A 863 -3.08 -0.78 -8.48
C PHE A 863 -3.61 0.65 -8.34
N ASN A 864 -2.70 1.61 -8.44
CA ASN A 864 -2.99 3.03 -8.49
C ASN A 864 -2.69 3.58 -9.89
N GLY A 865 -3.54 3.23 -10.86
CA GLY A 865 -3.46 3.73 -12.24
C GLY A 865 -4.18 5.07 -12.45
N CYS A 866 -3.74 5.85 -13.43
CA CYS A 866 -4.49 7.03 -13.88
C CYS A 866 -5.52 6.63 -14.94
N PRO A 867 -6.72 7.22 -14.93
CA PRO A 867 -7.54 7.26 -16.13
C PRO A 867 -6.80 8.12 -17.16
N TYR A 868 -6.47 7.55 -18.30
CA TYR A 868 -5.75 8.24 -19.36
C TYR A 868 -6.73 8.89 -20.36
N GLY A 869 -6.33 10.03 -20.92
CA GLY A 869 -7.02 10.75 -21.99
C GLY A 869 -6.04 11.61 -22.81
N GLY A 870 -6.53 12.39 -23.79
CA GLY A 870 -5.92 13.65 -24.25
C GLY A 870 -4.96 13.66 -25.45
N ASP A 871 -4.52 14.87 -25.82
CA ASP A 871 -3.85 15.21 -27.09
C ASP A 871 -2.30 15.18 -27.09
N ASP A 872 -1.66 14.63 -28.14
CA ASP A 872 -0.19 14.58 -28.28
C ASP A 872 0.42 15.89 -28.80
N GLY A 873 0.55 16.95 -28.00
CA GLY A 873 1.43 18.10 -28.35
C GLY A 873 1.25 18.67 -29.78
N PRO A 874 2.31 19.14 -30.47
CA PRO A 874 2.21 19.78 -31.79
C PRO A 874 1.68 18.87 -32.89
N ILE A 875 0.75 19.38 -33.70
CA ILE A 875 0.14 18.68 -34.85
C ILE A 875 1.07 18.77 -36.06
N ARG A 876 1.42 17.62 -36.65
CA ARG A 876 2.21 17.51 -37.89
C ARG A 876 1.59 16.45 -38.79
N ASP A 877 1.64 16.67 -40.10
CA ASP A 877 1.28 15.65 -41.09
C ASP A 877 2.22 14.44 -40.94
N PRO A 878 1.72 13.23 -40.66
CA PRO A 878 2.55 12.02 -40.60
C PRO A 878 2.95 11.50 -41.98
N HIS A 879 2.48 12.11 -43.07
CA HIS A 879 2.69 11.68 -44.46
C HIS A 879 2.31 10.21 -44.67
N LEU A 880 1.05 9.87 -44.37
CA LEU A 880 0.57 8.50 -44.54
C LEU A 880 0.74 8.01 -45.99
N PRO A 881 1.10 6.73 -46.22
CA PRO A 881 1.20 6.17 -47.55
C PRO A 881 -0.09 6.32 -48.36
N VAL A 882 0.04 6.72 -49.64
CA VAL A 882 -1.10 6.89 -50.56
C VAL A 882 -1.66 5.52 -50.96
N LEU A 883 -2.98 5.37 -50.95
CA LEU A 883 -3.63 4.13 -51.32
C LEU A 883 -3.65 3.91 -52.83
N PRO A 884 -3.63 2.64 -53.32
CA PRO A 884 -3.71 2.34 -54.73
C PRO A 884 -5.01 2.89 -55.33
N GLY A 885 -4.90 3.81 -56.29
CA GLY A 885 -6.04 4.41 -57.00
C GLY A 885 -6.57 5.73 -56.42
N GLU A 886 -6.04 6.23 -55.30
CA GLU A 886 -6.31 7.60 -54.85
C GLU A 886 -5.31 8.59 -55.49
N LYS A 887 -5.83 9.74 -55.93
CA LYS A 887 -5.00 10.90 -56.29
C LYS A 887 -4.75 11.71 -55.03
N ASP A 888 -3.57 12.32 -54.90
CA ASP A 888 -3.30 13.30 -53.84
C ASP A 888 -4.24 14.52 -53.95
N GLU A 889 -4.21 15.43 -52.96
CA GLU A 889 -5.00 16.69 -52.96
C GLU A 889 -4.73 17.59 -54.18
N TRP A 890 -3.73 17.26 -55.01
CA TRP A 890 -3.33 17.96 -56.24
C TRP A 890 -3.66 17.20 -57.53
N GLY A 891 -4.35 16.05 -57.45
CA GLY A 891 -4.88 15.35 -58.61
C GLY A 891 -3.86 14.55 -59.43
N MET A 892 -2.66 14.27 -58.90
CA MET A 892 -1.63 13.48 -59.60
C MET A 892 -1.75 11.98 -59.27
N PRO A 893 -1.59 11.06 -60.24
CA PRO A 893 -1.52 9.64 -59.97
C PRO A 893 -0.20 9.30 -59.26
N GLY A 894 -0.28 8.57 -58.14
CA GLY A 894 0.90 8.08 -57.42
C GLY A 894 1.82 7.28 -58.34
N LYS A 895 3.09 7.70 -58.44
CA LYS A 895 4.11 6.91 -59.15
C LYS A 895 4.40 5.67 -58.32
N GLY A 896 4.21 4.50 -58.91
CA GLY A 896 4.73 3.25 -58.38
C GLY A 896 6.25 3.33 -58.31
N ASP A 897 6.79 2.92 -57.16
CA ASP A 897 8.23 2.72 -56.96
C ASP A 897 8.67 1.50 -57.76
N ASP A 898 9.28 1.72 -58.91
CA ASP A 898 10.03 0.69 -59.63
C ASP A 898 11.42 0.60 -58.99
N GLY A 899 11.57 -0.38 -58.09
CA GLY A 899 12.83 -0.67 -57.42
C GLY A 899 13.97 -1.00 -58.39
N GLY A 900 15.15 -0.42 -58.14
CA GLY A 900 16.35 -0.74 -58.93
C GLY A 900 17.59 0.09 -58.64
N GLY A 901 18.01 0.23 -57.37
CA GLY A 901 19.27 0.91 -57.02
C GLY A 901 20.40 -0.09 -56.71
N ARG A 902 21.19 -0.48 -57.71
CA ARG A 902 22.46 -1.20 -57.52
C ARG A 902 23.57 -0.23 -57.07
N ASN A 903 24.28 -0.60 -56.01
CA ASN A 903 25.57 -0.06 -55.61
C ASN A 903 26.64 -0.20 -56.71
N VAL A 904 27.23 0.92 -57.16
CA VAL A 904 28.62 1.15 -57.62
C VAL A 904 28.76 2.68 -57.67
N GLY A 905 29.77 3.42 -57.23
CA GLY A 905 31.11 3.21 -56.68
C GLY A 905 31.82 4.58 -56.73
N ASP A 906 32.78 4.81 -55.83
CA ASP A 906 33.66 5.98 -55.76
C ASP A 906 34.18 6.50 -57.11
N VAL A 907 34.12 7.82 -57.33
CA VAL A 907 35.27 8.66 -57.76
C VAL A 907 35.01 10.11 -57.32
N GLY A 908 35.99 10.72 -56.64
CA GLY A 908 35.93 12.13 -56.25
C GLY A 908 36.25 13.11 -57.39
N ASP A 909 35.89 14.37 -57.20
CA ASP A 909 36.70 15.50 -57.61
C ASP A 909 36.35 16.76 -56.80
N ALA A 910 37.34 17.62 -56.67
CA ALA A 910 37.41 18.77 -55.80
C ALA A 910 36.69 20.01 -56.34
N GLY A 911 36.30 20.88 -55.41
CA GLY A 911 36.52 22.32 -55.54
C GLY A 911 35.30 23.23 -55.66
N ARG A 912 35.29 24.24 -54.78
CA ARG A 912 34.79 25.62 -54.96
C ARG A 912 33.26 25.79 -55.04
N ASP A 913 32.63 26.80 -54.46
CA ASP A 913 33.02 28.00 -53.73
C ASP A 913 31.84 28.39 -52.80
N ASP A 914 32.16 29.06 -51.70
CA ASP A 914 31.24 29.83 -50.86
C ASP A 914 30.52 30.92 -51.67
N VAL A 915 29.19 31.05 -51.54
CA VAL A 915 28.51 32.36 -51.56
C VAL A 915 27.33 32.36 -50.58
N GLU A 916 27.29 33.46 -49.83
CA GLU A 916 26.41 33.90 -48.75
C GLU A 916 24.89 33.86 -49.02
N ARG A 917 24.14 33.52 -47.94
CA ARG A 917 22.98 34.21 -47.26
C ARG A 917 22.02 35.12 -48.07
N PRO A 918 20.85 35.51 -47.51
CA PRO A 918 19.93 34.84 -46.58
C PRO A 918 18.43 34.99 -46.98
N TYR A 919 17.53 34.19 -46.37
CA TYR A 919 16.34 34.65 -45.63
C TYR A 919 15.84 33.53 -44.72
#